data_AF-A0A1J5CF10-F1
#
_entry.id   AF-A0A1J5CF10-F1
#
_cell.length_a   1.000
_cell.length_b   1.000
_cell.length_c   1.000
_cell.angle_alpha   90.00
_cell.angle_beta   90.00
_cell.angle_gamma   90.00
#
_symmetry.space_group_name_H-M   'P 1'
#
loop_
_entity.id
_entity.type
_entity.pdbx_description
1 polymer ?
#
loop_
_entity_poly.entity_id
_entity_poly.type
_entity_poly.pdbx_seq_one_letter_code
_entity_poly.pdbx_strand_id
1 'polypeptide(L)'
;MKPESQSTLPAPRRERGSALLIILALIGIGAAFLLVSALMSNPQIGRDKITAAALAQAKEALIGVAATYRDAHPDTGGHMDKVFGYLPCPDINNDGLADPPCGGKNITVAGRLPWKTLGLPPSRDGAGECLWYVVSGRVKDNPYTDSLNWDTVGQIEVQDASGQVLAAQDTHDTPWAAIIGPGGVTGTQDRTPAGTSECGGNNNAAAYLEGLTLNPAAGLVSTLVLATNDSAKNGTNNDRGLWISSREIFDRVEKRSDFAADIGTLLTNLKTTLDAAPPPLVTAFNTASTIGCPVADGSADQINDYFRCNWNNNLRFAESAGITVNGAPCDAVLIFAGERATGQARATPADQSNKANYLEAPNLGFFPGTGAYSGAVGFDPSSASTDIVRCIQTGSPPPTQVTFASDFGSFQPFGAGVTTDPVALTVTVAPAAGSSGGCFWFPTAVPLDGKTLRAYLDFTFADSDPIGGQDRGNGFTLSFLRGDVGAPNACGTQSYMGVLDASTLWGNISLSLETDVHQDNANNEPNGTANHTAIMANGNITHSATNGNLTSACNGTAQGCLYTPANTFEESPTPPNHNQRIEIHTGYNDATCSSAGAGYAQIKVWTDCVSCSGTASDFVASSPKAGRCVALDASMDSIYFGFTGGFRSGASSQGVTIRNLDLRTQ
;
A
#
# COMPACT_ATOMS: atom_id res chain seq x y z
N MET A 1 -35.76 -10.94 -124.35
CA MET A 1 -34.39 -11.48 -124.51
C MET A 1 -33.62 -11.27 -123.21
N LYS A 2 -33.12 -12.37 -122.60
CA LYS A 2 -32.02 -12.40 -121.59
C LYS A 2 -30.66 -12.43 -122.35
N PRO A 3 -29.46 -12.16 -121.77
CA PRO A 3 -28.94 -12.70 -120.50
C PRO A 3 -27.99 -11.79 -119.66
N GLU A 4 -27.30 -12.42 -118.70
CA GLU A 4 -26.62 -12.01 -117.44
C GLU A 4 -25.24 -11.31 -117.51
N SER A 5 -24.84 -10.67 -116.38
CA SER A 5 -23.55 -10.91 -115.67
C SER A 5 -23.53 -10.28 -114.26
N GLN A 6 -22.85 -10.93 -113.30
CA GLN A 6 -22.83 -10.71 -111.84
C GLN A 6 -21.71 -9.77 -111.35
N SER A 7 -21.88 -9.14 -110.15
CA SER A 7 -20.77 -8.94 -109.16
C SER A 7 -21.25 -8.38 -107.79
N THR A 8 -20.91 -9.14 -106.73
CA THR A 8 -20.58 -8.77 -105.32
C THR A 8 -21.63 -8.22 -104.33
N LEU A 9 -21.84 -9.00 -103.25
CA LEU A 9 -22.59 -8.73 -102.02
C LEU A 9 -21.78 -7.90 -100.98
N PRO A 10 -22.42 -7.04 -100.18
CA PRO A 10 -22.03 -6.77 -98.79
C PRO A 10 -23.05 -7.36 -97.79
N ALA A 11 -22.53 -7.93 -96.70
CA ALA A 11 -23.29 -8.63 -95.67
C ALA A 11 -24.30 -7.75 -94.90
N PRO A 12 -25.46 -8.30 -94.47
CA PRO A 12 -26.42 -7.57 -93.65
C PRO A 12 -25.91 -7.44 -92.20
N ARG A 13 -25.96 -6.20 -91.68
CA ARG A 13 -25.71 -5.89 -90.27
C ARG A 13 -26.80 -6.56 -89.41
N ARG A 14 -26.39 -7.49 -88.54
CA ARG A 14 -27.21 -8.05 -87.45
C ARG A 14 -27.56 -6.95 -86.45
N GLU A 15 -28.85 -6.75 -86.21
CA GLU A 15 -29.36 -5.90 -85.15
C GLU A 15 -29.00 -6.45 -83.77
N ARG A 16 -28.66 -5.53 -82.86
CA ARG A 16 -28.08 -5.82 -81.55
C ARG A 16 -29.20 -6.10 -80.55
N GLY A 17 -29.35 -7.37 -80.16
CA GLY A 17 -30.09 -7.80 -78.96
C GLY A 17 -29.52 -7.25 -77.63
N SER A 18 -28.53 -6.36 -77.67
CA SER A 18 -27.93 -5.69 -76.52
C SER A 18 -28.81 -4.56 -75.96
N ALA A 19 -29.70 -3.96 -76.74
CA ALA A 19 -30.52 -2.83 -76.28
C ALA A 19 -31.50 -3.24 -75.16
N LEU A 20 -32.15 -4.40 -75.31
CA LEU A 20 -33.10 -4.91 -74.31
C LEU A 20 -32.39 -5.28 -72.99
N LEU A 21 -31.21 -5.88 -73.07
CA LEU A 21 -30.40 -6.25 -71.91
C LEU A 21 -29.89 -5.03 -71.15
N ILE A 22 -29.51 -3.97 -71.86
CA ILE A 22 -29.10 -2.69 -71.26
C ILE A 22 -30.29 -2.02 -70.56
N ILE A 23 -31.47 -2.01 -71.19
CA ILE A 23 -32.69 -1.43 -70.58
C ILE A 23 -33.09 -2.21 -69.32
N LEU A 24 -33.08 -3.55 -69.35
CA LEU A 24 -33.36 -4.38 -68.18
C LEU A 24 -32.33 -4.19 -67.06
N ALA A 25 -31.05 -4.04 -67.40
CA ALA A 25 -30.01 -3.73 -66.42
C ALA A 25 -30.21 -2.34 -65.78
N LEU A 26 -30.56 -1.33 -66.58
CA LEU A 26 -30.84 0.02 -66.09
C LEU A 26 -32.10 0.08 -65.22
N ILE A 27 -33.15 -0.67 -65.57
CA ILE A 27 -34.35 -0.82 -64.73
C ILE A 27 -34.02 -1.57 -63.45
N GLY A 28 -33.21 -2.62 -63.51
CA GLY A 28 -32.77 -3.38 -62.33
C GLY A 28 -31.92 -2.53 -61.37
N ILE A 29 -30.97 -1.75 -61.89
CA ILE A 29 -30.15 -0.81 -61.11
C ILE A 29 -31.01 0.33 -60.58
N GLY A 30 -31.94 0.86 -61.37
CA GLY A 30 -32.87 1.91 -60.95
C GLY A 30 -33.83 1.45 -59.85
N ALA A 31 -34.38 0.24 -59.97
CA ALA A 31 -35.21 -0.37 -58.94
C ALA A 31 -34.42 -0.63 -57.66
N ALA A 32 -33.19 -1.17 -57.76
CA ALA A 32 -32.30 -1.34 -56.62
C ALA A 32 -31.93 0.00 -55.96
N PHE A 33 -31.65 1.04 -56.74
CA PHE A 33 -31.37 2.39 -56.24
C PHE A 33 -32.58 2.99 -55.53
N LEU A 34 -33.79 2.84 -56.07
CA LEU A 34 -35.03 3.29 -55.43
C LEU A 34 -35.33 2.50 -54.15
N LEU A 35 -35.03 1.20 -54.13
CA LEU A 35 -35.26 0.35 -52.96
C LEU A 35 -34.27 0.67 -51.83
N VAL A 36 -32.99 0.88 -52.17
CA VAL A 36 -31.95 1.36 -51.24
C VAL A 36 -32.26 2.79 -50.77
N SER A 37 -32.72 3.67 -51.65
CA SER A 37 -33.13 5.04 -51.30
C SER A 37 -34.38 5.05 -50.42
N ALA A 38 -35.36 4.17 -50.66
CA ALA A 38 -36.54 4.03 -49.81
C ALA A 38 -36.21 3.45 -48.43
N LEU A 39 -35.25 2.52 -48.34
CA LEU A 39 -34.71 2.03 -47.07
C LEU A 39 -33.97 3.14 -46.32
N MET A 40 -33.12 3.92 -46.99
CA MET A 40 -32.42 5.06 -46.36
C MET A 40 -33.33 6.25 -46.04
N SER A 41 -34.51 6.34 -46.68
CA SER A 41 -35.56 7.33 -46.38
C SER A 41 -36.39 6.99 -45.16
N ASN A 42 -36.20 5.83 -44.49
CA ASN A 42 -36.99 5.50 -43.31
C ASN A 42 -36.54 6.36 -42.11
N PRO A 43 -37.36 7.32 -41.62
CA PRO A 43 -36.99 8.17 -40.50
C PRO A 43 -36.73 7.38 -39.20
N GLN A 44 -37.26 6.16 -39.07
CA GLN A 44 -36.96 5.27 -37.94
C GLN A 44 -35.48 4.88 -37.93
N ILE A 45 -34.87 4.56 -39.07
CA ILE A 45 -33.44 4.21 -39.13
C ILE A 45 -32.58 5.41 -38.71
N GLY A 46 -32.97 6.63 -39.07
CA GLY A 46 -32.30 7.84 -38.61
C GLY A 46 -32.37 8.01 -37.09
N ARG A 47 -33.58 7.87 -36.52
CA ARG A 47 -33.79 7.93 -35.06
C ARG A 47 -33.02 6.83 -34.31
N ASP A 48 -33.03 5.62 -34.84
CA ASP A 48 -32.32 4.49 -34.25
C ASP A 48 -30.81 4.71 -34.17
N LYS A 49 -30.22 5.32 -35.21
CA LYS A 49 -28.81 5.72 -35.21
C LYS A 49 -28.52 6.78 -34.15
N ILE A 50 -29.39 7.77 -34.00
CA ILE A 50 -29.25 8.81 -32.97
C ILE A 50 -29.30 8.19 -31.58
N THR A 51 -30.31 7.35 -31.30
CA THR A 51 -30.43 6.64 -30.03
C THR A 51 -29.20 5.78 -29.75
N ALA A 52 -28.75 4.97 -30.71
CA ALA A 52 -27.57 4.11 -30.53
C ALA A 52 -26.30 4.92 -30.24
N ALA A 53 -26.09 6.05 -30.93
CA ALA A 53 -24.95 6.92 -30.70
C ALA A 53 -24.99 7.57 -29.30
N ALA A 54 -26.16 8.06 -28.88
CA ALA A 54 -26.34 8.66 -27.55
C ALA A 54 -26.11 7.62 -26.43
N LEU A 55 -26.67 6.42 -26.57
CA LEU A 55 -26.46 5.31 -25.63
C LEU A 55 -24.99 4.90 -25.55
N ALA A 56 -24.30 4.78 -26.69
CA ALA A 56 -22.88 4.43 -26.73
C ALA A 56 -22.00 5.51 -26.08
N GLN A 57 -22.27 6.80 -26.34
CA GLN A 57 -21.54 7.90 -25.72
C GLN A 57 -21.74 7.93 -24.20
N ALA A 58 -22.97 7.75 -23.72
CA ALA A 58 -23.28 7.68 -22.30
C ALA A 58 -22.60 6.48 -21.62
N LYS A 59 -22.64 5.31 -22.27
CA LYS A 59 -21.98 4.09 -21.80
C LYS A 59 -20.48 4.30 -21.63
N GLU A 60 -19.80 4.83 -22.64
CA GLU A 60 -18.36 5.09 -22.59
C GLU A 60 -17.99 6.11 -21.51
N ALA A 61 -18.79 7.17 -21.32
CA ALA A 61 -18.56 8.15 -20.26
C ALA A 61 -18.68 7.54 -18.86
N LEU A 62 -19.70 6.71 -18.62
CA LEU A 62 -19.89 6.01 -17.36
C LEU A 62 -18.74 5.04 -17.05
N ILE A 63 -18.28 4.29 -18.06
CA ILE A 63 -17.13 3.40 -17.89
C ILE A 63 -15.86 4.21 -17.60
N GLY A 64 -15.66 5.35 -18.28
CA GLY A 64 -14.55 6.27 -18.00
C GLY A 64 -14.55 6.75 -16.54
N VAL A 65 -15.70 7.24 -16.07
CA VAL A 65 -15.89 7.67 -14.68
C VAL A 65 -15.57 6.53 -13.70
N ALA A 66 -16.10 5.33 -13.93
CA ALA A 66 -15.84 4.18 -13.05
C ALA A 66 -14.35 3.80 -13.01
N ALA A 67 -13.65 3.83 -14.15
CA ALA A 67 -12.23 3.49 -14.26
C ALA A 67 -11.29 4.56 -13.67
N THR A 68 -11.78 5.77 -13.39
CA THR A 68 -11.03 6.87 -12.76
C THR A 68 -11.63 7.34 -11.43
N TYR A 69 -12.65 6.64 -10.92
CA TYR A 69 -13.46 7.13 -9.80
C TYR A 69 -12.58 7.44 -8.58
N ARG A 70 -11.71 6.50 -8.20
CA ARG A 70 -10.74 6.68 -7.11
C ARG A 70 -9.94 7.96 -7.24
N ASP A 71 -9.43 8.25 -8.45
CA ASP A 71 -8.52 9.37 -8.67
C ASP A 71 -9.24 10.73 -8.54
N ALA A 72 -10.55 10.75 -8.80
CA ALA A 72 -11.40 11.94 -8.74
C ALA A 72 -12.05 12.16 -7.36
N HIS A 73 -11.94 11.20 -6.44
CA HIS A 73 -12.58 11.24 -5.12
C HIS A 73 -11.58 10.98 -3.99
N PRO A 74 -10.57 11.85 -3.81
CA PRO A 74 -9.77 11.81 -2.59
C PRO A 74 -10.60 12.29 -1.39
N ASP A 75 -10.26 11.82 -0.19
CA ASP A 75 -10.84 12.29 1.05
C ASP A 75 -10.44 13.74 1.38
N THR A 76 -10.92 14.27 2.50
CA THR A 76 -10.60 15.63 2.96
C THR A 76 -9.12 15.83 3.33
N GLY A 77 -8.35 14.75 3.51
CA GLY A 77 -6.89 14.75 3.69
C GLY A 77 -6.09 14.60 2.39
N GLY A 78 -6.77 14.42 1.25
CA GLY A 78 -6.12 14.15 -0.05
C GLY A 78 -5.74 12.67 -0.26
N HIS A 79 -6.16 11.76 0.61
CA HIS A 79 -5.91 10.33 0.51
C HIS A 79 -6.92 9.68 -0.44
N MET A 80 -6.47 8.70 -1.23
CA MET A 80 -7.33 7.91 -2.12
C MET A 80 -8.02 6.80 -1.34
N ASP A 81 -9.10 7.13 -0.65
CA ASP A 81 -9.85 6.25 0.25
C ASP A 81 -11.07 5.59 -0.44
N LYS A 82 -11.00 5.45 -1.78
CA LYS A 82 -12.02 4.82 -2.63
C LYS A 82 -11.35 3.84 -3.59
N VAL A 83 -12.13 2.92 -4.14
CA VAL A 83 -11.67 2.00 -5.19
C VAL A 83 -12.25 2.38 -6.55
N PHE A 84 -11.71 1.80 -7.61
CA PHE A 84 -12.31 1.90 -8.94
C PHE A 84 -13.66 1.19 -8.99
N GLY A 85 -14.46 1.55 -9.99
CA GLY A 85 -15.70 0.85 -10.32
C GLY A 85 -16.97 1.54 -9.85
N TYR A 86 -16.90 2.50 -8.93
CA TYR A 86 -18.10 3.23 -8.52
C TYR A 86 -18.67 4.05 -9.69
N LEU A 87 -19.99 4.01 -9.79
CA LEU A 87 -20.77 4.71 -10.79
C LEU A 87 -21.60 5.82 -10.12
N PRO A 88 -21.80 6.97 -10.78
CA PRO A 88 -22.50 8.09 -10.19
C PRO A 88 -23.97 7.76 -9.90
N CYS A 89 -24.55 8.37 -8.87
CA CYS A 89 -25.99 8.37 -8.67
C CYS A 89 -26.74 8.97 -9.88
N PRO A 90 -27.96 8.49 -10.20
CA PRO A 90 -28.79 9.11 -11.22
C PRO A 90 -29.17 10.55 -10.88
N ASP A 91 -29.58 11.30 -11.89
CA ASP A 91 -30.25 12.60 -11.74
C ASP A 91 -31.73 12.39 -11.39
N ILE A 92 -32.12 12.73 -10.16
CA ILE A 92 -33.48 12.58 -9.63
C ILE A 92 -34.27 13.90 -9.62
N ASN A 93 -33.68 15.00 -10.04
CA ASN A 93 -34.32 16.32 -10.03
C ASN A 93 -34.40 17.00 -11.43
N ASN A 94 -33.83 16.37 -12.45
CA ASN A 94 -33.79 16.77 -13.86
C ASN A 94 -32.89 17.98 -14.18
N ASP A 95 -31.84 18.24 -13.40
CA ASP A 95 -30.88 19.33 -13.62
C ASP A 95 -29.60 18.90 -14.35
N GLY A 96 -29.44 17.61 -14.62
CA GLY A 96 -28.29 16.98 -15.27
C GLY A 96 -27.16 16.58 -14.34
N LEU A 97 -27.24 16.84 -13.03
CA LEU A 97 -26.25 16.46 -12.03
C LEU A 97 -26.61 15.14 -11.36
N ALA A 98 -25.61 14.45 -10.82
CA ALA A 98 -25.82 13.25 -10.02
C ALA A 98 -26.30 13.67 -8.63
N ASP A 99 -27.24 12.93 -8.05
CA ASP A 99 -27.82 13.24 -6.74
C ASP A 99 -27.45 12.19 -5.68
N PRO A 100 -26.19 12.13 -5.21
CA PRO A 100 -25.82 11.32 -4.06
C PRO A 100 -26.27 11.99 -2.73
N PRO A 101 -26.74 11.23 -1.72
CA PRO A 101 -27.04 9.80 -1.76
C PRO A 101 -28.32 9.47 -2.53
N CYS A 102 -28.30 8.40 -3.31
CA CYS A 102 -29.47 7.91 -4.04
C CYS A 102 -29.94 6.55 -3.50
N GLY A 103 -31.16 6.48 -2.96
CA GLY A 103 -31.74 5.25 -2.39
C GLY A 103 -30.96 4.69 -1.18
N GLY A 104 -31.24 3.44 -0.81
CA GLY A 104 -30.52 2.76 0.29
C GLY A 104 -29.33 1.91 -0.19
N LYS A 105 -28.45 1.51 0.73
CA LYS A 105 -27.28 0.66 0.43
C LYS A 105 -27.70 -0.65 -0.24
N ASN A 106 -26.99 -1.03 -1.30
CA ASN A 106 -27.27 -2.23 -2.09
C ASN A 106 -28.67 -2.28 -2.72
N ILE A 107 -29.36 -1.15 -2.87
CA ILE A 107 -30.65 -1.05 -3.58
C ILE A 107 -30.44 -0.35 -4.93
N THR A 108 -30.89 -1.00 -6.01
CA THR A 108 -30.89 -0.46 -7.38
C THR A 108 -31.77 0.79 -7.47
N VAL A 109 -31.30 1.81 -8.17
CA VAL A 109 -32.03 3.07 -8.33
C VAL A 109 -32.05 3.48 -9.80
N ALA A 110 -33.08 4.24 -10.18
CA ALA A 110 -33.23 4.78 -11.52
C ALA A 110 -33.53 6.28 -11.48
N GLY A 111 -33.06 6.99 -12.49
CA GLY A 111 -33.29 8.41 -12.71
C GLY A 111 -32.85 8.80 -14.13
N ARG A 112 -32.71 10.09 -14.40
CA ARG A 112 -32.10 10.56 -15.65
C ARG A 112 -30.61 10.30 -15.63
N LEU A 113 -30.02 10.21 -16.82
CA LEU A 113 -28.57 10.19 -16.96
C LEU A 113 -28.01 11.54 -16.46
N PRO A 114 -27.06 11.55 -15.51
CA PRO A 114 -26.46 12.78 -14.96
C PRO A 114 -25.42 13.35 -15.94
N TRP A 115 -25.88 13.81 -17.10
CA TRP A 115 -25.03 14.20 -18.24
C TRP A 115 -24.04 15.31 -17.92
N LYS A 116 -24.36 16.27 -17.03
CA LYS A 116 -23.40 17.29 -16.59
C LYS A 116 -22.28 16.69 -15.75
N THR A 117 -22.62 15.80 -14.81
CA THR A 117 -21.61 15.08 -14.00
C THR A 117 -20.67 14.28 -14.89
N LEU A 118 -21.20 13.68 -15.96
CA LEU A 118 -20.43 12.92 -16.94
C LEU A 118 -19.64 13.80 -17.93
N GLY A 119 -19.74 15.13 -17.86
CA GLY A 119 -19.09 16.04 -18.81
C GLY A 119 -19.61 15.92 -20.24
N LEU A 120 -20.85 15.44 -20.41
CA LEU A 120 -21.51 15.28 -21.71
C LEU A 120 -22.42 16.47 -22.02
N PRO A 121 -22.75 16.73 -23.30
CA PRO A 121 -23.94 17.51 -23.62
C PRO A 121 -25.21 16.75 -23.20
N PRO A 122 -26.39 17.41 -23.13
CA PRO A 122 -27.66 16.73 -22.86
C PRO A 122 -27.91 15.58 -23.85
N SER A 123 -27.76 14.34 -23.37
CA SER A 123 -27.87 13.15 -24.21
C SER A 123 -29.34 12.82 -24.47
N ARG A 124 -29.75 12.86 -25.74
CA ARG A 124 -31.11 12.58 -26.19
C ARG A 124 -31.17 11.41 -27.16
N ASP A 125 -32.25 10.65 -27.08
CA ASP A 125 -32.57 9.61 -28.05
C ASP A 125 -33.12 10.18 -29.36
N GLY A 126 -33.40 9.31 -30.34
CA GLY A 126 -33.95 9.72 -31.63
C GLY A 126 -35.37 10.30 -31.57
N ALA A 127 -36.09 10.18 -30.46
CA ALA A 127 -37.38 10.83 -30.22
C ALA A 127 -37.23 12.22 -29.56
N GLY A 128 -36.01 12.60 -29.17
CA GLY A 128 -35.70 13.87 -28.51
C GLY A 128 -35.76 13.79 -26.98
N GLU A 129 -35.93 12.59 -26.42
CA GLU A 129 -36.06 12.37 -24.98
C GLU A 129 -34.70 12.18 -24.33
N CYS A 130 -34.51 12.73 -23.13
CA CYS A 130 -33.28 12.48 -22.38
C CYS A 130 -33.17 11.02 -21.94
N LEU A 131 -31.95 10.50 -21.93
CA LEU A 131 -31.66 9.14 -21.51
C LEU A 131 -31.97 8.93 -20.03
N TRP A 132 -32.53 7.76 -19.72
CA TRP A 132 -32.67 7.22 -18.39
C TRP A 132 -31.48 6.35 -18.03
N TYR A 133 -31.23 6.24 -16.73
CA TYR A 133 -30.09 5.57 -16.17
C TYR A 133 -30.51 4.79 -14.93
N VAL A 134 -30.16 3.50 -14.92
CA VAL A 134 -30.39 2.58 -13.79
C VAL A 134 -29.04 2.10 -13.31
N VAL A 135 -28.78 2.19 -12.01
CA VAL A 135 -27.52 1.75 -11.41
C VAL A 135 -27.78 0.74 -10.31
N SER A 136 -27.01 -0.35 -10.33
CA SER A 136 -26.99 -1.37 -9.29
C SER A 136 -26.60 -0.72 -7.95
N GLY A 137 -27.32 -1.06 -6.90
CA GLY A 137 -27.04 -0.54 -5.56
C GLY A 137 -25.68 -0.96 -5.01
N ARG A 138 -25.08 -2.03 -5.55
CA ARG A 138 -23.76 -2.54 -5.16
C ARG A 138 -22.59 -1.73 -5.74
N VAL A 139 -22.85 -0.80 -6.65
CA VAL A 139 -21.78 -0.13 -7.43
C VAL A 139 -21.96 1.39 -7.53
N LYS A 140 -23.03 1.93 -6.96
CA LYS A 140 -23.25 3.38 -6.91
C LYS A 140 -22.32 4.08 -5.92
N ASP A 141 -22.05 5.34 -6.18
CA ASP A 141 -21.16 6.22 -5.42
C ASP A 141 -21.69 6.61 -4.03
N ASN A 142 -22.99 6.61 -3.76
CA ASN A 142 -23.49 6.82 -2.41
C ASN A 142 -24.94 6.33 -2.20
N PRO A 143 -25.21 5.48 -1.18
CA PRO A 143 -24.27 4.86 -0.24
C PRO A 143 -23.48 3.68 -0.83
N TYR A 144 -22.20 3.60 -0.45
CA TYR A 144 -21.25 2.57 -0.90
C TYR A 144 -21.60 1.16 -0.40
N THR A 145 -21.31 0.14 -1.22
CA THR A 145 -21.27 -1.27 -0.81
C THR A 145 -20.10 -1.53 0.17
N ASP A 146 -20.14 -2.64 0.91
CA ASP A 146 -19.04 -3.04 1.81
C ASP A 146 -17.76 -3.45 1.05
N SER A 147 -17.92 -3.99 -0.16
CA SER A 147 -16.82 -4.44 -1.01
C SER A 147 -17.21 -4.39 -2.49
N LEU A 148 -16.34 -3.82 -3.31
CA LEU A 148 -16.44 -3.62 -4.73
C LEU A 148 -15.13 -4.05 -5.42
N ASN A 149 -15.21 -5.08 -6.26
CA ASN A 149 -14.11 -5.56 -7.08
C ASN A 149 -14.66 -6.19 -8.39
N TRP A 150 -13.79 -6.84 -9.17
CA TRP A 150 -14.21 -7.48 -10.44
C TRP A 150 -15.19 -8.66 -10.26
N ASP A 151 -15.33 -9.18 -9.03
CA ASP A 151 -16.22 -10.28 -8.64
C ASP A 151 -17.57 -9.76 -8.09
N THR A 152 -17.76 -8.44 -8.00
CA THR A 152 -19.05 -7.88 -7.56
C THR A 152 -20.11 -8.10 -8.64
N VAL A 153 -21.11 -8.90 -8.31
CA VAL A 153 -22.28 -9.15 -9.16
C VAL A 153 -23.23 -7.94 -9.17
N GLY A 154 -23.74 -7.58 -10.34
CA GLY A 154 -24.73 -6.52 -10.51
C GLY A 154 -26.12 -6.86 -9.97
N GLN A 155 -27.11 -6.00 -10.21
CA GLN A 155 -28.48 -6.14 -9.68
C GLN A 155 -29.56 -5.82 -10.70
N ILE A 156 -29.24 -5.97 -11.99
CA ILE A 156 -30.15 -5.66 -13.10
C ILE A 156 -30.19 -6.89 -14.01
N GLU A 157 -31.32 -7.57 -14.09
CA GLU A 157 -31.58 -8.55 -15.14
C GLU A 157 -32.12 -7.82 -16.37
N VAL A 158 -31.54 -8.09 -17.54
CA VAL A 158 -32.02 -7.52 -18.80
C VAL A 158 -32.68 -8.61 -19.62
N GLN A 159 -33.92 -8.36 -20.01
CA GLN A 159 -34.70 -9.21 -20.92
C GLN A 159 -35.15 -8.38 -22.12
N ASP A 160 -35.60 -9.04 -23.18
CA ASP A 160 -36.38 -8.39 -24.23
C ASP A 160 -37.89 -8.62 -24.03
N ALA A 161 -38.71 -7.87 -24.77
CA ALA A 161 -40.17 -7.98 -24.70
C ALA A 161 -40.74 -9.33 -25.18
N SER A 162 -39.91 -10.24 -25.72
CA SER A 162 -40.29 -11.63 -26.01
C SER A 162 -40.05 -12.58 -24.83
N GLY A 163 -39.41 -12.10 -23.77
CA GLY A 163 -38.98 -12.89 -22.61
C GLY A 163 -37.60 -13.52 -22.77
N GLN A 164 -36.83 -13.15 -23.81
CA GLN A 164 -35.45 -13.60 -23.95
C GLN A 164 -34.59 -12.89 -22.92
N VAL A 165 -33.88 -13.64 -22.08
CA VAL A 165 -32.87 -13.10 -21.17
C VAL A 165 -31.64 -12.68 -21.99
N LEU A 166 -31.33 -11.38 -21.99
CA LEU A 166 -30.19 -10.77 -22.66
C LEU A 166 -28.98 -10.66 -21.72
N ALA A 167 -29.23 -10.40 -20.43
CA ALA A 167 -28.23 -10.45 -19.37
C ALA A 167 -28.86 -11.08 -18.13
N ALA A 168 -28.36 -12.25 -17.75
CA ALA A 168 -28.92 -13.05 -16.66
C ALA A 168 -28.63 -12.45 -15.29
N GLN A 169 -29.53 -12.66 -14.35
CA GLN A 169 -29.33 -12.36 -12.94
C GLN A 169 -28.33 -13.32 -12.27
N ASP A 170 -27.78 -12.91 -11.13
CA ASP A 170 -26.87 -13.70 -10.27
C ASP A 170 -25.64 -14.28 -11.00
N THR A 171 -25.14 -13.58 -12.02
CA THR A 171 -23.91 -13.92 -12.74
C THR A 171 -22.95 -12.73 -12.80
N HIS A 172 -21.68 -12.96 -13.14
CA HIS A 172 -20.73 -11.87 -13.36
C HIS A 172 -21.02 -11.04 -14.61
N ASP A 173 -21.92 -11.51 -15.48
CA ASP A 173 -22.43 -10.73 -16.60
C ASP A 173 -23.69 -9.92 -16.21
N THR A 174 -24.22 -10.07 -14.99
CA THR A 174 -25.36 -9.27 -14.48
C THR A 174 -24.97 -7.79 -14.45
N PRO A 175 -25.68 -6.91 -15.17
CA PRO A 175 -25.26 -5.53 -15.31
C PRO A 175 -25.18 -4.73 -14.01
N TRP A 176 -24.14 -3.89 -13.99
CA TRP A 176 -23.89 -2.85 -13.01
C TRP A 176 -24.72 -1.60 -13.27
N ALA A 177 -24.98 -1.31 -14.55
CA ALA A 177 -25.85 -0.23 -14.94
C ALA A 177 -26.54 -0.50 -16.28
N ALA A 178 -27.65 0.19 -16.52
CA ALA A 178 -28.34 0.25 -17.80
C ALA A 178 -28.62 1.71 -18.18
N ILE A 179 -28.41 2.04 -19.46
CA ILE A 179 -28.76 3.33 -20.06
C ILE A 179 -29.88 3.07 -21.05
N ILE A 180 -30.95 3.86 -20.98
CA ILE A 180 -32.20 3.60 -21.68
C ILE A 180 -32.66 4.86 -22.41
N GLY A 181 -32.92 4.76 -23.71
CA GLY A 181 -33.67 5.72 -24.49
C GLY A 181 -35.15 5.33 -24.44
N PRO A 182 -36.04 6.15 -23.84
CA PRO A 182 -37.43 5.81 -23.59
C PRO A 182 -38.34 5.94 -24.83
N GLY A 183 -37.77 6.27 -26.00
CA GLY A 183 -38.52 6.42 -27.23
C GLY A 183 -39.57 7.53 -27.17
N GLY A 184 -40.42 7.60 -28.20
CA GLY A 184 -41.56 8.51 -28.20
C GLY A 184 -42.66 8.06 -27.23
N VAL A 185 -43.59 8.95 -26.89
CA VAL A 185 -44.76 8.63 -26.06
C VAL A 185 -45.50 7.41 -26.59
N THR A 186 -45.72 6.41 -25.73
CA THR A 186 -46.56 5.24 -26.00
C THR A 186 -47.83 5.26 -25.15
N GLY A 187 -48.92 4.68 -25.65
CA GLY A 187 -50.16 4.47 -24.89
C GLY A 187 -50.68 5.73 -24.19
N THR A 188 -50.79 5.65 -22.86
CA THR A 188 -51.29 6.72 -21.98
C THR A 188 -50.18 7.41 -21.18
N GLN A 189 -48.93 7.33 -21.62
CA GLN A 189 -47.82 7.97 -20.93
C GLN A 189 -48.04 9.49 -20.82
N ASP A 190 -47.94 10.00 -19.60
CA ASP A 190 -47.99 11.43 -19.31
C ASP A 190 -46.59 11.92 -18.91
N ARG A 191 -45.95 12.58 -19.87
CA ARG A 191 -44.63 13.20 -19.73
C ARG A 191 -44.73 14.71 -19.52
N THR A 192 -45.84 15.20 -18.95
CA THR A 192 -46.04 16.64 -18.74
C THR A 192 -44.90 17.23 -17.88
N PRO A 193 -44.30 18.36 -18.29
CA PRO A 193 -43.20 19.00 -17.56
C PRO A 193 -43.54 19.32 -16.10
N ALA A 194 -42.66 18.90 -15.18
CA ALA A 194 -42.74 19.28 -13.77
C ALA A 194 -42.14 20.69 -13.51
N GLY A 195 -41.45 21.26 -14.50
CA GLY A 195 -40.79 22.57 -14.44
C GLY A 195 -39.99 22.86 -15.69
N THR A 196 -39.28 23.99 -15.71
CA THR A 196 -38.31 24.30 -16.77
C THR A 196 -37.01 23.57 -16.49
N SER A 197 -36.66 22.64 -17.36
CA SER A 197 -35.43 21.85 -17.32
C SER A 197 -34.97 21.57 -18.74
N GLU A 198 -33.67 21.33 -18.91
CA GLU A 198 -33.10 21.00 -20.23
C GLU A 198 -33.81 19.77 -20.81
N CYS A 199 -33.98 18.72 -20.00
CA CYS A 199 -34.61 17.48 -20.44
C CYS A 199 -36.13 17.54 -20.62
N GLY A 200 -36.79 18.60 -20.12
CA GLY A 200 -38.24 18.71 -20.12
C GLY A 200 -38.92 17.59 -19.35
N GLY A 201 -40.25 17.52 -19.47
CA GLY A 201 -41.06 16.48 -18.86
C GLY A 201 -40.98 16.37 -17.32
N ASN A 202 -41.60 15.35 -16.76
CA ASN A 202 -41.46 15.01 -15.33
C ASN A 202 -40.33 13.98 -15.13
N ASN A 203 -39.99 13.70 -13.87
CA ASN A 203 -38.94 12.76 -13.50
C ASN A 203 -39.45 11.42 -12.94
N ASN A 204 -40.65 11.00 -13.33
CA ASN A 204 -41.21 9.71 -12.92
C ASN A 204 -40.84 8.63 -13.95
N ALA A 205 -39.92 7.72 -13.62
CA ALA A 205 -39.48 6.65 -14.52
C ALA A 205 -40.63 5.85 -15.13
N ALA A 206 -41.68 5.56 -14.36
CA ALA A 206 -42.86 4.80 -14.81
C ALA A 206 -43.68 5.52 -15.90
N ALA A 207 -43.49 6.83 -16.08
CA ALA A 207 -44.12 7.60 -17.16
C ALA A 207 -43.37 7.49 -18.51
N TYR A 208 -42.17 6.86 -18.51
CA TYR A 208 -41.30 6.76 -19.68
C TYR A 208 -40.91 5.32 -20.00
N LEU A 209 -40.62 4.50 -18.98
CA LEU A 209 -40.04 3.17 -19.12
C LEU A 209 -41.11 2.11 -18.90
N GLU A 210 -41.49 1.39 -19.95
CA GLU A 210 -42.52 0.34 -19.88
C GLU A 210 -41.99 -0.95 -19.26
N GLY A 211 -40.68 -1.21 -19.38
CA GLY A 211 -40.06 -2.46 -18.99
C GLY A 211 -39.33 -2.48 -17.65
N LEU A 212 -39.31 -1.38 -16.90
CA LEU A 212 -38.51 -1.27 -15.67
C LEU A 212 -39.31 -1.68 -14.43
N THR A 213 -38.83 -2.70 -13.73
CA THR A 213 -39.32 -3.09 -12.39
C THR A 213 -38.17 -3.05 -11.38
N LEU A 214 -38.19 -2.04 -10.50
CA LEU A 214 -37.20 -1.90 -9.44
C LEU A 214 -37.55 -2.76 -8.23
N ASN A 215 -36.54 -3.48 -7.71
CA ASN A 215 -36.67 -4.21 -6.46
C ASN A 215 -36.24 -3.33 -5.28
N PRO A 216 -37.12 -3.04 -4.31
CA PRO A 216 -36.81 -2.13 -3.22
C PRO A 216 -35.94 -2.77 -2.12
N ALA A 217 -35.69 -4.09 -2.17
CA ALA A 217 -34.91 -4.78 -1.14
C ALA A 217 -33.42 -4.82 -1.47
N ALA A 218 -32.59 -4.58 -0.44
CA ALA A 218 -31.15 -4.57 -0.55
C ALA A 218 -30.61 -5.93 -1.03
N GLY A 219 -29.68 -5.89 -1.98
CA GLY A 219 -29.01 -7.06 -2.53
C GLY A 219 -29.83 -7.85 -3.56
N LEU A 220 -31.11 -7.53 -3.76
CA LEU A 220 -31.97 -8.22 -4.73
C LEU A 220 -31.89 -7.60 -6.14
N VAL A 221 -32.33 -8.37 -7.13
CA VAL A 221 -32.25 -8.04 -8.56
C VAL A 221 -33.51 -7.31 -9.01
N SER A 222 -33.31 -6.27 -9.81
CA SER A 222 -34.35 -5.53 -10.56
C SER A 222 -34.39 -6.02 -12.00
N THR A 223 -35.53 -5.87 -12.69
CA THR A 223 -35.70 -6.33 -14.07
C THR A 223 -35.88 -5.15 -15.02
N LEU A 224 -35.19 -5.18 -16.16
CA LEU A 224 -35.36 -4.27 -17.28
C LEU A 224 -35.75 -5.07 -18.53
N VAL A 225 -36.89 -4.74 -19.12
CA VAL A 225 -37.37 -5.33 -20.38
C VAL A 225 -37.21 -4.33 -21.51
N LEU A 226 -36.35 -4.65 -22.49
CA LEU A 226 -36.11 -3.82 -23.68
C LEU A 226 -37.06 -4.20 -24.82
N ALA A 227 -37.35 -3.22 -25.68
CA ALA A 227 -38.23 -3.40 -26.82
C ALA A 227 -37.69 -4.43 -27.84
N THR A 228 -38.61 -5.19 -28.42
CA THR A 228 -38.39 -5.89 -29.70
C THR A 228 -38.99 -5.07 -30.84
N ASN A 229 -38.69 -5.47 -32.08
CA ASN A 229 -39.34 -4.86 -33.25
C ASN A 229 -40.87 -4.94 -33.18
N ASP A 230 -41.41 -6.00 -32.59
CA ASP A 230 -42.85 -6.21 -32.51
C ASP A 230 -43.47 -5.41 -31.36
N SER A 231 -42.84 -5.34 -30.19
CA SER A 231 -43.33 -4.50 -29.09
C SER A 231 -43.33 -3.01 -29.47
N ALA A 232 -42.30 -2.57 -30.19
CA ALA A 232 -42.19 -1.18 -30.64
C ALA A 232 -43.25 -0.83 -31.69
N LYS A 233 -43.54 -1.74 -32.63
CA LYS A 233 -44.62 -1.56 -33.63
C LYS A 233 -46.01 -1.56 -32.99
N ASN A 234 -46.21 -2.42 -31.99
CA ASN A 234 -47.48 -2.55 -31.28
C ASN A 234 -47.67 -1.44 -30.23
N GLY A 235 -46.65 -0.62 -29.98
CA GLY A 235 -46.68 0.44 -28.98
C GLY A 235 -46.78 -0.07 -27.54
N THR A 236 -46.39 -1.32 -27.27
CA THR A 236 -46.45 -1.92 -25.93
C THR A 236 -45.17 -1.69 -25.14
N ASN A 237 -44.03 -1.57 -25.83
CA ASN A 237 -42.75 -1.17 -25.25
C ASN A 237 -41.86 -0.67 -26.41
N ASN A 238 -41.32 0.55 -26.29
CA ASN A 238 -40.37 1.10 -27.25
C ASN A 238 -39.01 1.51 -26.64
N ASP A 239 -38.76 1.11 -25.40
CA ASP A 239 -37.52 1.32 -24.67
C ASP A 239 -36.34 0.62 -25.38
N ARG A 240 -35.27 1.37 -25.64
CA ARG A 240 -34.00 0.82 -26.16
C ARG A 240 -32.89 1.09 -25.17
N GLY A 241 -31.99 0.14 -24.96
CA GLY A 241 -30.93 0.35 -24.00
C GLY A 241 -29.66 -0.43 -24.28
N LEU A 242 -28.62 -0.02 -23.57
CA LEU A 242 -27.36 -0.74 -23.42
C LEU A 242 -27.10 -0.86 -21.93
N TRP A 243 -26.26 -1.82 -21.55
CA TRP A 243 -25.88 -2.02 -20.16
C TRP A 243 -24.36 -2.13 -20.02
N ILE A 244 -23.87 -2.01 -18.80
CA ILE A 244 -22.46 -2.08 -18.42
C ILE A 244 -22.31 -3.26 -17.45
N SER A 245 -21.38 -4.18 -17.73
CA SER A 245 -20.99 -5.25 -16.80
C SER A 245 -19.72 -4.89 -16.02
N SER A 246 -19.39 -5.67 -14.98
CA SER A 246 -18.13 -5.53 -14.24
C SER A 246 -16.91 -5.66 -15.16
N ARG A 247 -16.95 -6.62 -16.10
CA ARG A 247 -15.87 -6.89 -17.06
C ARG A 247 -15.52 -5.64 -17.87
N GLU A 248 -16.50 -4.94 -18.42
CA GLU A 248 -16.23 -3.77 -19.27
C GLU A 248 -15.50 -2.62 -18.54
N ILE A 249 -15.70 -2.53 -17.22
CA ILE A 249 -14.99 -1.57 -16.37
C ILE A 249 -13.61 -2.11 -16.01
N PHE A 250 -13.51 -3.34 -15.52
CA PHE A 250 -12.23 -3.89 -15.05
C PHE A 250 -11.24 -4.21 -16.16
N ASP A 251 -11.68 -4.48 -17.39
CA ASP A 251 -10.84 -4.58 -18.59
C ASP A 251 -10.02 -3.29 -18.83
N ARG A 252 -10.46 -2.14 -18.30
CA ARG A 252 -9.73 -0.86 -18.33
C ARG A 252 -8.90 -0.66 -17.06
N VAL A 253 -9.47 -0.98 -15.89
CA VAL A 253 -8.81 -0.80 -14.59
C VAL A 253 -7.55 -1.65 -14.47
N GLU A 254 -7.61 -2.93 -14.85
CA GLU A 254 -6.50 -3.87 -14.70
C GLU A 254 -5.24 -3.47 -15.49
N LYS A 255 -5.43 -2.75 -16.59
CA LYS A 255 -4.35 -2.30 -17.49
C LYS A 255 -3.59 -1.11 -16.93
N ARG A 256 -4.08 -0.50 -15.84
CA ARG A 256 -3.41 0.62 -15.21
C ARG A 256 -2.22 0.12 -14.38
N SER A 257 -1.12 0.87 -14.42
CA SER A 257 0.10 0.51 -13.69
C SER A 257 -0.05 0.59 -12.17
N ASP A 258 -0.88 1.51 -11.69
CA ASP A 258 -1.14 1.69 -10.27
C ASP A 258 -1.97 0.54 -9.68
N PHE A 259 -2.91 -0.03 -10.44
CA PHE A 259 -3.65 -1.22 -10.02
C PHE A 259 -2.72 -2.41 -9.72
N ALA A 260 -1.74 -2.67 -10.59
CA ALA A 260 -0.73 -3.69 -10.37
C ALA A 260 0.16 -3.37 -9.14
N ALA A 261 0.50 -2.09 -8.95
CA ALA A 261 1.25 -1.63 -7.80
C ALA A 261 0.48 -1.82 -6.48
N ASP A 262 -0.83 -1.55 -6.46
CA ASP A 262 -1.69 -1.71 -5.29
C ASP A 262 -1.79 -3.17 -4.84
N ILE A 263 -1.93 -4.11 -5.77
CA ILE A 263 -1.85 -5.56 -5.48
C ILE A 263 -0.48 -5.92 -4.90
N GLY A 264 0.59 -5.40 -5.50
CA GLY A 264 1.96 -5.60 -5.03
C GLY A 264 2.18 -5.09 -3.60
N THR A 265 1.71 -3.88 -3.31
CA THR A 265 1.77 -3.24 -1.99
C THR A 265 0.96 -4.01 -0.96
N LEU A 266 -0.28 -4.41 -1.29
CA LEU A 266 -1.12 -5.26 -0.44
C LEU A 266 -0.39 -6.53 -0.02
N LEU A 267 0.17 -7.26 -0.98
CA LEU A 267 0.88 -8.52 -0.71
C LEU A 267 2.19 -8.32 0.05
N THR A 268 2.89 -7.21 -0.20
CA THR A 268 4.13 -6.88 0.51
C THR A 268 3.86 -6.53 1.97
N ASN A 269 2.82 -5.75 2.25
CA ASN A 269 2.42 -5.37 3.60
C ASN A 269 1.96 -6.60 4.38
N LEU A 270 1.09 -7.43 3.80
CA LEU A 270 0.66 -8.68 4.44
C LEU A 270 1.83 -9.62 4.69
N LYS A 271 2.73 -9.80 3.72
CA LYS A 271 3.95 -10.60 3.91
C LYS A 271 4.79 -10.07 5.07
N THR A 272 5.03 -8.77 5.12
CA THR A 272 5.83 -8.14 6.18
C THR A 272 5.23 -8.40 7.56
N THR A 273 3.92 -8.21 7.70
CA THR A 273 3.20 -8.52 8.94
C THR A 273 3.29 -9.99 9.32
N LEU A 274 3.18 -10.89 8.34
CA LEU A 274 3.21 -12.33 8.56
C LEU A 274 4.60 -12.86 8.89
N ASP A 275 5.65 -12.35 8.24
CA ASP A 275 7.03 -12.72 8.54
C ASP A 275 7.43 -12.30 9.97
N ALA A 276 6.88 -11.17 10.45
CA ALA A 276 7.08 -10.67 11.81
C ALA A 276 6.19 -11.37 12.86
N ALA A 277 5.18 -12.14 12.45
CA ALA A 277 4.23 -12.76 13.37
C ALA A 277 4.77 -14.07 13.95
N PRO A 278 4.54 -14.36 15.24
CA PRO A 278 4.77 -15.68 15.78
C PRO A 278 3.75 -16.69 15.23
N PRO A 279 4.14 -17.95 14.99
CA PRO A 279 3.18 -19.02 14.69
C PRO A 279 2.16 -19.21 15.84
N PRO A 280 0.92 -19.63 15.55
CA PRO A 280 0.39 -20.02 14.24
C PRO A 280 0.03 -18.80 13.37
N LEU A 281 0.54 -18.80 12.14
CA LEU A 281 0.40 -17.69 11.19
C LEU A 281 -0.99 -17.53 10.63
N VAL A 282 -1.80 -18.59 10.59
CA VAL A 282 -3.19 -18.49 10.16
C VAL A 282 -3.98 -17.47 10.98
N THR A 283 -3.68 -17.35 12.28
CA THR A 283 -4.31 -16.35 13.15
C THR A 283 -3.88 -14.94 12.76
N ALA A 284 -2.57 -14.74 12.58
CA ALA A 284 -2.01 -13.47 12.15
C ALA A 284 -2.55 -13.04 10.78
N PHE A 285 -2.68 -13.97 9.83
CA PHE A 285 -3.30 -13.74 8.53
C PHE A 285 -4.75 -13.31 8.66
N ASN A 286 -5.57 -14.04 9.42
CA ASN A 286 -6.98 -13.71 9.61
C ASN A 286 -7.15 -12.30 10.20
N THR A 287 -6.31 -11.93 11.17
CA THR A 287 -6.28 -10.58 11.73
C THR A 287 -5.82 -9.55 10.70
N ALA A 288 -4.68 -9.75 10.05
CA ALA A 288 -4.08 -8.79 9.13
C ALA A 288 -4.90 -8.58 7.84
N SER A 289 -5.57 -9.62 7.35
CA SER A 289 -6.42 -9.57 6.15
C SER A 289 -7.73 -8.82 6.38
N THR A 290 -8.20 -8.71 7.63
CA THR A 290 -9.49 -8.09 7.99
C THR A 290 -9.36 -6.83 8.84
N ILE A 291 -8.15 -6.49 9.30
CA ILE A 291 -7.89 -5.30 10.10
C ILE A 291 -8.50 -4.08 9.41
N GLY A 292 -9.15 -3.18 10.16
CA GLY A 292 -9.73 -1.96 9.59
C GLY A 292 -10.91 -2.14 8.63
N CYS A 293 -11.46 -3.35 8.42
CA CYS A 293 -12.65 -3.56 7.57
C CYS A 293 -13.96 -3.64 8.38
N PRO A 294 -15.05 -2.95 7.98
CA PRO A 294 -15.11 -1.91 6.94
C PRO A 294 -14.36 -0.65 7.39
N VAL A 295 -13.70 0.02 6.45
CA VAL A 295 -12.90 1.22 6.74
C VAL A 295 -13.85 2.39 7.03
N ALA A 296 -13.58 3.13 8.11
CA ALA A 296 -14.24 4.40 8.43
C ALA A 296 -13.34 5.57 8.00
N ASP A 297 -13.92 6.62 7.41
CA ASP A 297 -13.18 7.76 6.86
C ASP A 297 -12.26 8.44 7.91
N GLY A 298 -10.98 8.67 7.58
CA GLY A 298 -10.02 9.54 8.30
C GLY A 298 -8.71 8.93 8.88
N SER A 299 -7.69 8.64 8.04
CA SER A 299 -6.24 8.57 8.34
C SER A 299 -5.39 8.18 7.09
N ALA A 300 -4.06 8.34 7.14
CA ALA A 300 -3.16 8.08 5.98
C ALA A 300 -2.97 6.60 5.60
N ASP A 301 -3.15 5.66 6.55
CA ASP A 301 -3.03 4.21 6.29
C ASP A 301 -4.22 3.64 5.48
N GLN A 302 -5.25 4.46 5.24
CA GLN A 302 -6.53 4.01 4.69
C GLN A 302 -6.47 3.55 3.23
N ILE A 303 -5.59 4.09 2.40
CA ILE A 303 -5.51 3.69 0.97
C ILE A 303 -5.29 2.16 0.86
N ASN A 304 -4.35 1.66 1.65
CA ASN A 304 -4.03 0.24 1.70
C ASN A 304 -5.16 -0.59 2.32
N ASP A 305 -5.85 -0.03 3.31
CA ASP A 305 -6.98 -0.67 3.97
C ASP A 305 -8.20 -0.79 3.06
N TYR A 306 -8.55 0.28 2.33
CA TYR A 306 -9.63 0.27 1.34
C TYR A 306 -9.35 -0.75 0.25
N PHE A 307 -8.15 -0.75 -0.32
CA PHE A 307 -7.80 -1.75 -1.32
C PHE A 307 -7.90 -3.16 -0.71
N ARG A 308 -7.28 -3.42 0.44
CA ARG A 308 -7.37 -4.72 1.12
C ARG A 308 -8.80 -5.19 1.34
N CYS A 309 -9.68 -4.36 1.91
CA CYS A 309 -11.07 -4.76 2.22
C CYS A 309 -11.87 -5.10 0.95
N ASN A 310 -11.63 -4.39 -0.15
CA ASN A 310 -12.28 -4.66 -1.43
C ASN A 310 -11.73 -5.91 -2.13
N TRP A 311 -10.50 -6.33 -1.81
CA TRP A 311 -9.81 -7.45 -2.47
C TRP A 311 -9.57 -8.66 -1.57
N ASN A 312 -10.09 -8.66 -0.34
CA ASN A 312 -9.82 -9.69 0.67
C ASN A 312 -10.30 -11.09 0.22
N ASN A 313 -11.41 -11.16 -0.51
CA ASN A 313 -11.93 -12.40 -1.08
C ASN A 313 -10.97 -13.08 -2.06
N ASN A 314 -9.98 -12.37 -2.62
CA ASN A 314 -8.95 -12.93 -3.50
C ASN A 314 -7.74 -13.48 -2.73
N LEU A 315 -7.60 -13.17 -1.44
CA LEU A 315 -6.47 -13.64 -0.64
C LEU A 315 -6.68 -15.09 -0.17
N ARG A 316 -5.70 -15.95 -0.42
CA ARG A 316 -5.65 -17.33 0.09
C ARG A 316 -4.38 -17.52 0.89
N PHE A 317 -4.50 -18.26 1.99
CA PHE A 317 -3.38 -18.49 2.90
C PHE A 317 -3.36 -19.96 3.32
N ALA A 318 -2.17 -20.55 3.32
CA ALA A 318 -1.94 -21.91 3.78
C ALA A 318 -0.65 -21.97 4.58
N GLU A 319 -0.73 -22.54 5.79
CA GLU A 319 0.37 -22.77 6.71
C GLU A 319 0.51 -24.29 6.89
N SER A 320 1.66 -24.84 6.50
CA SER A 320 1.91 -26.28 6.56
C SER A 320 3.40 -26.59 6.44
N ALA A 321 3.85 -27.64 7.13
CA ALA A 321 5.22 -28.11 6.99
C ALA A 321 5.50 -28.61 5.55
N GLY A 322 6.64 -28.24 4.99
CA GLY A 322 7.09 -28.69 3.66
C GLY A 322 6.49 -27.89 2.49
N ILE A 323 5.92 -26.72 2.75
CA ILE A 323 5.57 -25.77 1.69
C ILE A 323 6.84 -25.27 1.01
N THR A 324 6.83 -25.26 -0.32
CA THR A 324 7.78 -24.48 -1.11
C THR A 324 7.01 -23.51 -2.00
N VAL A 325 7.53 -22.30 -2.16
CA VAL A 325 6.97 -21.27 -3.05
C VAL A 325 8.04 -20.88 -4.06
N ASN A 326 7.76 -21.10 -5.35
CA ASN A 326 8.73 -20.88 -6.44
C ASN A 326 10.09 -21.57 -6.17
N GLY A 327 10.06 -22.74 -5.53
CA GLY A 327 11.24 -23.53 -5.18
C GLY A 327 11.93 -23.16 -3.86
N ALA A 328 11.55 -22.06 -3.20
CA ALA A 328 12.08 -21.68 -1.89
C ALA A 328 11.27 -22.34 -0.75
N PRO A 329 11.92 -22.81 0.35
CA PRO A 329 11.20 -23.34 1.51
C PRO A 329 10.52 -22.22 2.30
N CYS A 330 9.26 -22.42 2.70
CA CYS A 330 8.45 -21.41 3.39
C CYS A 330 7.66 -22.05 4.54
N ASP A 331 7.35 -21.26 5.56
CA ASP A 331 6.46 -21.69 6.66
C ASP A 331 4.99 -21.61 6.25
N ALA A 332 4.67 -20.66 5.37
CA ALA A 332 3.36 -20.52 4.77
C ALA A 332 3.45 -19.94 3.34
N VAL A 333 2.34 -20.03 2.62
CA VAL A 333 2.14 -19.38 1.33
C VAL A 333 0.96 -18.40 1.43
N LEU A 334 1.20 -17.17 0.99
CA LEU A 334 0.17 -16.17 0.74
C LEU A 334 -0.05 -16.08 -0.78
N ILE A 335 -1.29 -16.23 -1.21
CA ILE A 335 -1.68 -16.22 -2.62
C ILE A 335 -2.72 -15.12 -2.84
N PHE A 336 -2.56 -14.33 -3.90
CA PHE A 336 -3.63 -13.54 -4.47
C PHE A 336 -4.15 -14.26 -5.70
N ALA A 337 -5.39 -14.75 -5.61
CA ALA A 337 -6.11 -15.34 -6.74
C ALA A 337 -6.44 -14.25 -7.76
N GLY A 338 -6.05 -14.47 -9.02
CA GLY A 338 -6.27 -13.54 -10.11
C GLY A 338 -7.75 -13.40 -10.51
N GLU A 339 -7.97 -12.78 -11.66
CA GLU A 339 -9.27 -12.74 -12.31
C GLU A 339 -9.77 -14.17 -12.59
N ARG A 340 -11.09 -14.35 -12.66
CA ARG A 340 -11.69 -15.66 -12.89
C ARG A 340 -11.22 -16.26 -14.21
N ALA A 341 -10.56 -17.41 -14.14
CA ALA A 341 -10.26 -18.21 -15.32
C ALA A 341 -11.52 -18.86 -15.91
N THR A 342 -11.43 -19.35 -17.14
CA THR A 342 -12.52 -20.08 -17.81
C THR A 342 -13.02 -21.25 -16.94
N GLY A 343 -14.32 -21.23 -16.62
CA GLY A 343 -14.97 -22.26 -15.79
C GLY A 343 -15.01 -21.94 -14.30
N GLN A 344 -14.35 -20.88 -13.83
CA GLN A 344 -14.50 -20.38 -12.46
C GLN A 344 -15.74 -19.48 -12.34
N ALA A 345 -16.49 -19.64 -11.25
CA ALA A 345 -17.61 -18.76 -10.88
C ALA A 345 -17.38 -18.20 -9.48
N ARG A 346 -17.82 -16.98 -9.19
CA ARG A 346 -17.68 -16.35 -7.84
C ARG A 346 -18.92 -15.53 -7.46
N ALA A 347 -20.08 -15.89 -8.03
CA ALA A 347 -21.30 -15.08 -7.94
C ALA A 347 -22.10 -15.35 -6.67
N THR A 348 -22.13 -16.62 -6.22
CA THR A 348 -22.87 -17.04 -5.03
C THR A 348 -21.94 -17.33 -3.84
N PRO A 349 -22.46 -17.36 -2.60
CA PRO A 349 -21.66 -17.81 -1.45
C PRO A 349 -21.09 -19.23 -1.62
N ALA A 350 -21.83 -20.12 -2.28
CA ALA A 350 -21.35 -21.47 -2.59
C ALA A 350 -20.15 -21.44 -3.52
N ASP A 351 -20.21 -20.63 -4.58
CA ASP A 351 -19.09 -20.42 -5.49
C ASP A 351 -17.87 -19.86 -4.77
N GLN A 352 -18.08 -18.87 -3.91
CA GLN A 352 -17.01 -18.19 -3.19
C GLN A 352 -16.31 -19.10 -2.15
N SER A 353 -17.00 -20.13 -1.66
CA SER A 353 -16.43 -21.14 -0.77
C SER A 353 -15.58 -22.20 -1.48
N ASN A 354 -15.73 -22.34 -2.81
CA ASN A 354 -15.02 -23.35 -3.59
C ASN A 354 -13.66 -22.85 -4.06
N LYS A 355 -12.57 -23.41 -3.52
CA LYS A 355 -11.19 -23.06 -3.89
C LYS A 355 -10.88 -23.20 -5.40
N ALA A 356 -11.57 -24.10 -6.11
CA ALA A 356 -11.38 -24.29 -7.54
C ALA A 356 -11.83 -23.08 -8.36
N ASN A 357 -12.66 -22.21 -7.77
CA ASN A 357 -13.08 -20.96 -8.39
C ASN A 357 -12.06 -19.84 -8.21
N TYR A 358 -10.96 -20.07 -7.50
CA TYR A 358 -9.95 -19.04 -7.21
C TYR A 358 -8.55 -19.40 -7.67
N LEU A 359 -8.16 -20.66 -7.54
CA LEU A 359 -6.79 -21.09 -7.78
C LEU A 359 -6.68 -21.88 -9.07
N GLU A 360 -5.60 -21.66 -9.81
CA GLU A 360 -5.24 -22.43 -10.98
C GLU A 360 -4.28 -23.58 -10.61
N ALA A 361 -4.05 -24.49 -11.56
CA ALA A 361 -2.97 -25.46 -11.39
C ALA A 361 -1.60 -24.74 -11.44
N PRO A 362 -0.62 -25.13 -10.60
CA PRO A 362 -0.65 -26.28 -9.71
C PRO A 362 -1.23 -25.99 -8.31
N ASN A 363 -1.42 -24.72 -7.93
CA ASN A 363 -1.76 -24.31 -6.56
C ASN A 363 -3.07 -24.94 -6.05
N LEU A 364 -4.08 -25.09 -6.92
CA LEU A 364 -5.33 -25.77 -6.61
C LEU A 364 -5.13 -27.21 -6.09
N GLY A 365 -4.13 -27.92 -6.62
CA GLY A 365 -3.84 -29.31 -6.24
C GLY A 365 -3.24 -29.45 -4.85
N PHE A 366 -2.53 -28.41 -4.38
CA PHE A 366 -1.86 -28.41 -3.08
C PHE A 366 -2.67 -27.72 -1.98
N PHE A 367 -3.42 -26.66 -2.32
CA PHE A 367 -4.11 -25.82 -1.34
C PHE A 367 -5.19 -26.58 -0.52
N PRO A 368 -5.26 -26.42 0.82
CA PRO A 368 -4.44 -25.55 1.70
C PRO A 368 -3.27 -26.26 2.40
N GLY A 369 -2.77 -27.36 1.83
CA GLY A 369 -1.79 -28.25 2.47
C GLY A 369 -0.34 -28.02 2.04
N THR A 370 0.48 -29.03 2.29
CA THR A 370 1.89 -29.08 1.85
C THR A 370 2.00 -29.24 0.33
N GLY A 371 3.05 -28.71 -0.27
CA GLY A 371 3.26 -28.80 -1.72
C GLY A 371 4.19 -27.75 -2.30
N ALA A 372 4.40 -27.86 -3.62
CA ALA A 372 5.18 -26.91 -4.40
C ALA A 372 4.26 -25.88 -5.04
N TYR A 373 4.00 -24.81 -4.31
CA TYR A 373 3.25 -23.66 -4.83
C TYR A 373 4.11 -22.87 -5.79
N SER A 374 3.50 -22.38 -6.86
CA SER A 374 4.19 -21.58 -7.86
C SER A 374 3.24 -20.58 -8.49
N GLY A 375 3.76 -19.41 -8.83
CA GLY A 375 2.96 -18.36 -9.43
C GLY A 375 3.77 -17.11 -9.72
N ALA A 376 3.09 -16.10 -10.23
CA ALA A 376 3.71 -14.82 -10.53
C ALA A 376 4.19 -14.11 -9.24
N VAL A 377 5.17 -13.21 -9.40
CA VAL A 377 5.62 -12.32 -8.32
C VAL A 377 4.92 -10.96 -8.34
N GLY A 378 4.15 -10.66 -9.39
CA GLY A 378 3.36 -9.43 -9.50
C GLY A 378 2.18 -9.64 -10.44
N PHE A 379 1.24 -8.70 -10.42
CA PHE A 379 0.09 -8.72 -11.31
C PHE A 379 0.50 -8.30 -12.74
N ASP A 380 0.03 -9.03 -13.73
CA ASP A 380 0.20 -8.72 -15.15
C ASP A 380 -1.16 -8.81 -15.84
N PRO A 381 -1.67 -7.72 -16.44
CA PRO A 381 -2.98 -7.72 -17.11
C PRO A 381 -3.05 -8.65 -18.31
N SER A 382 -1.92 -9.01 -18.94
CA SER A 382 -1.90 -9.99 -20.04
C SER A 382 -2.15 -11.43 -19.56
N SER A 383 -2.03 -11.66 -18.26
CA SER A 383 -2.26 -12.93 -17.59
C SER A 383 -3.00 -12.73 -16.27
N ALA A 384 -4.06 -11.90 -16.29
CA ALA A 384 -4.78 -11.41 -15.10
C ALA A 384 -5.34 -12.53 -14.20
N SER A 385 -5.58 -13.72 -14.75
CA SER A 385 -6.02 -14.90 -14.00
C SER A 385 -4.90 -15.65 -13.26
N THR A 386 -3.63 -15.26 -13.41
CA THR A 386 -2.53 -16.02 -12.81
C THR A 386 -2.43 -15.77 -11.32
N ASP A 387 -2.42 -16.84 -10.53
CA ASP A 387 -2.06 -16.78 -9.10
C ASP A 387 -0.74 -16.03 -8.85
N ILE A 388 -0.80 -15.02 -7.97
CA ILE A 388 0.39 -14.34 -7.45
C ILE A 388 0.73 -14.94 -6.10
N VAL A 389 1.97 -15.39 -5.91
CA VAL A 389 2.37 -16.10 -4.69
C VAL A 389 3.45 -15.34 -3.91
N ARG A 390 3.44 -15.49 -2.59
CA ARG A 390 4.45 -14.99 -1.66
C ARG A 390 4.85 -16.11 -0.69
N CYS A 391 6.15 -16.34 -0.59
CA CYS A 391 6.75 -17.16 0.46
C CYS A 391 6.67 -16.41 1.78
N ILE A 392 6.07 -16.99 2.82
CA ILE A 392 6.11 -16.46 4.18
C ILE A 392 7.14 -17.26 4.96
N GLN A 393 8.06 -16.56 5.63
CA GLN A 393 9.12 -17.17 6.43
C GLN A 393 9.12 -16.48 7.78
N THR A 394 8.81 -17.25 8.81
CA THR A 394 8.86 -16.84 10.21
C THR A 394 10.26 -17.00 10.74
N GLY A 395 10.76 -15.93 11.35
CA GLY A 395 12.12 -15.86 11.85
C GLY A 395 12.54 -14.41 11.76
N SER A 396 12.99 -13.84 12.89
CA SER A 396 13.37 -12.42 13.01
C SER A 396 13.96 -11.89 11.70
N PRO A 397 13.59 -10.67 11.23
CA PRO A 397 14.29 -10.03 10.11
C PRO A 397 15.79 -10.25 10.28
N PRO A 398 16.52 -10.60 9.21
CA PRO A 398 17.92 -11.01 9.32
C PRO A 398 18.66 -10.02 10.22
N PRO A 399 19.53 -10.52 11.13
CA PRO A 399 20.14 -9.68 12.14
C PRO A 399 20.74 -8.46 11.46
N THR A 400 20.29 -7.26 11.83
CA THR A 400 20.92 -6.04 11.32
C THR A 400 22.28 -5.97 11.96
N GLN A 401 23.33 -6.14 11.16
CA GLN A 401 24.70 -6.10 11.61
C GLN A 401 25.39 -4.89 10.97
N VAL A 402 25.98 -4.04 11.80
CA VAL A 402 26.77 -2.89 11.40
C VAL A 402 28.17 -3.08 11.97
N THR A 403 29.18 -3.14 11.11
CA THR A 403 30.56 -3.30 11.55
C THR A 403 31.46 -2.25 10.92
N PHE A 404 32.56 -1.89 11.57
CA PHE A 404 33.57 -1.07 10.90
C PHE A 404 34.18 -1.77 9.68
N ALA A 405 34.25 -3.11 9.66
CA ALA A 405 34.78 -3.84 8.51
C ALA A 405 33.95 -3.65 7.23
N SER A 406 32.62 -3.55 7.35
CA SER A 406 31.69 -3.41 6.22
C SER A 406 31.20 -1.98 6.02
N ASP A 407 31.03 -1.21 7.09
CA ASP A 407 30.17 -0.02 7.07
C ASP A 407 30.89 1.27 7.45
N PHE A 408 32.20 1.24 7.76
CA PHE A 408 32.94 2.41 8.24
C PHE A 408 32.79 3.64 7.34
N GLY A 409 32.80 3.45 6.01
CA GLY A 409 32.64 4.54 5.03
C GLY A 409 31.27 5.21 5.02
N SER A 410 30.26 4.59 5.65
CA SER A 410 28.90 5.13 5.75
C SER A 410 28.74 6.10 6.92
N PHE A 411 29.57 5.97 7.96
CA PHE A 411 29.49 6.85 9.14
C PHE A 411 29.84 8.29 8.79
N GLN A 412 29.15 9.23 9.44
CA GLN A 412 29.27 10.65 9.18
C GLN A 412 29.91 11.36 10.38
N PRO A 413 31.07 12.02 10.20
CA PRO A 413 31.69 12.82 11.24
C PRO A 413 31.02 14.20 11.34
N PHE A 414 30.76 14.64 12.57
CA PHE A 414 30.22 15.96 12.89
C PHE A 414 30.99 16.58 14.05
N GLY A 415 30.87 17.90 14.18
CA GLY A 415 31.48 18.64 15.28
C GLY A 415 32.99 18.77 15.15
N ALA A 416 33.67 18.95 16.28
CA ALA A 416 35.11 19.24 16.32
C ALA A 416 35.93 18.01 16.74
N GLY A 417 37.18 17.94 16.28
CA GLY A 417 38.14 16.93 16.74
C GLY A 417 37.94 15.52 16.19
N VAL A 418 37.02 15.29 15.25
CA VAL A 418 36.78 13.95 14.68
C VAL A 418 37.67 13.73 13.46
N THR A 419 38.55 12.73 13.53
CA THR A 419 39.41 12.29 12.43
C THR A 419 39.17 10.82 12.14
N THR A 420 39.07 10.43 10.87
CA THR A 420 38.87 9.04 10.45
C THR A 420 40.09 8.52 9.69
N ASP A 421 40.42 7.26 9.90
CA ASP A 421 41.36 6.49 9.08
C ASP A 421 40.58 5.34 8.42
N PRO A 422 40.17 5.49 7.16
CA PRO A 422 39.42 4.47 6.42
C PRO A 422 40.25 3.21 6.09
N VAL A 423 41.58 3.25 6.20
CA VAL A 423 42.44 2.10 5.94
C VAL A 423 42.57 1.26 7.22
N ALA A 424 42.81 1.91 8.35
CA ALA A 424 42.84 1.24 9.66
C ALA A 424 41.45 1.00 10.26
N LEU A 425 40.39 1.53 9.62
CA LEU A 425 38.99 1.48 10.08
C LEU A 425 38.82 2.02 11.49
N THR A 426 39.41 3.20 11.74
CA THR A 426 39.39 3.83 13.07
C THR A 426 38.88 5.25 13.03
N VAL A 427 38.14 5.64 14.06
CA VAL A 427 37.78 7.02 14.33
C VAL A 427 38.49 7.50 15.58
N THR A 428 39.12 8.68 15.49
CA THR A 428 39.71 9.38 16.63
C THR A 428 38.87 10.60 16.94
N VAL A 429 38.43 10.73 18.19
CA VAL A 429 37.84 11.95 18.73
C VAL A 429 38.90 12.61 19.62
N ALA A 430 39.50 13.68 19.09
CA ALA A 430 40.63 14.40 19.66
C ALA A 430 40.17 15.64 20.47
N PRO A 431 41.06 16.27 21.25
CA PRO A 431 40.80 17.53 21.94
C PRO A 431 40.22 18.62 21.03
N ALA A 432 39.21 19.35 21.51
CA ALA A 432 38.70 20.55 20.85
C ALA A 432 38.34 21.62 21.90
N ALA A 433 39.25 22.58 22.10
CA ALA A 433 39.16 23.61 23.13
C ALA A 433 37.94 24.54 22.98
N GLY A 434 37.01 24.55 23.94
CA GLY A 434 35.95 25.56 24.02
C GLY A 434 34.92 25.53 22.89
N SER A 435 34.82 24.43 22.16
CA SER A 435 33.92 24.24 21.02
C SER A 435 32.75 23.28 21.32
N SER A 436 31.88 23.06 20.32
CA SER A 436 31.05 21.85 20.24
C SER A 436 31.93 20.59 20.34
N GLY A 437 31.41 19.50 20.91
CA GLY A 437 32.04 18.18 20.89
C GLY A 437 32.08 17.58 19.49
N GLY A 438 32.65 16.38 19.37
CA GLY A 438 32.76 15.61 18.14
C GLY A 438 31.89 14.37 18.16
N CYS A 439 31.34 13.99 17.00
CA CYS A 439 30.52 12.79 16.85
C CYS A 439 30.80 12.04 15.56
N PHE A 440 30.51 10.75 15.56
CA PHE A 440 30.61 9.88 14.40
C PHE A 440 29.36 8.99 14.34
N TRP A 441 28.38 9.43 13.54
CA TRP A 441 27.04 8.85 13.50
C TRP A 441 26.90 7.83 12.36
N PHE A 442 26.26 6.69 12.63
CA PHE A 442 25.78 5.83 11.57
C PHE A 442 24.46 6.41 11.01
N PRO A 443 24.35 6.68 9.70
CA PRO A 443 23.26 7.48 9.14
C PRO A 443 21.96 6.69 8.92
N THR A 444 21.95 5.38 9.17
CA THR A 444 20.80 4.51 8.93
C THR A 444 20.25 4.01 10.27
N ALA A 445 18.94 4.15 10.48
CA ALA A 445 18.29 3.65 11.68
C ALA A 445 18.37 2.12 11.75
N VAL A 446 18.64 1.59 12.94
CA VAL A 446 18.71 0.16 13.24
C VAL A 446 17.47 -0.23 14.06
N PRO A 447 16.75 -1.30 13.70
CA PRO A 447 15.57 -1.74 14.45
C PRO A 447 15.93 -2.26 15.85
N LEU A 448 15.12 -1.92 16.86
CA LEU A 448 15.30 -2.31 18.27
C LEU A 448 14.03 -2.93 18.91
N ASP A 449 12.82 -2.59 18.46
CA ASP A 449 11.57 -3.11 19.03
C ASP A 449 11.51 -4.65 19.00
N GLY A 450 11.21 -5.25 20.15
CA GLY A 450 11.18 -6.69 20.36
C GLY A 450 12.52 -7.41 20.12
N LYS A 451 13.62 -6.68 19.90
CA LYS A 451 14.95 -7.23 19.59
C LYS A 451 15.93 -7.13 20.74
N THR A 452 17.02 -7.88 20.62
CA THR A 452 18.21 -7.68 21.44
C THR A 452 19.32 -7.06 20.60
N LEU A 453 19.84 -5.91 21.05
CA LEU A 453 21.05 -5.29 20.50
C LEU A 453 22.28 -5.79 21.27
N ARG A 454 23.33 -6.16 20.54
CA ARG A 454 24.64 -6.54 21.10
C ARG A 454 25.71 -5.78 20.34
N ALA A 455 26.59 -5.08 21.05
CA ALA A 455 27.69 -4.36 20.44
C ALA A 455 29.03 -4.70 21.10
N TYR A 456 30.09 -4.66 20.31
CA TYR A 456 31.48 -4.76 20.73
C TYR A 456 32.28 -3.63 20.10
N LEU A 457 33.23 -3.07 20.83
CA LEU A 457 34.20 -2.12 20.31
C LEU A 457 35.52 -2.23 21.07
N ASP A 458 36.62 -1.89 20.39
CA ASP A 458 37.91 -1.65 21.02
C ASP A 458 38.21 -0.15 21.03
N PHE A 459 38.87 0.32 22.08
CA PHE A 459 39.27 1.72 22.17
C PHE A 459 40.60 1.90 22.91
N THR A 460 41.25 3.02 22.63
CA THR A 460 42.53 3.43 23.21
C THR A 460 42.50 4.93 23.46
N PHE A 461 42.82 5.35 24.67
CA PHE A 461 43.01 6.77 24.97
C PHE A 461 44.33 7.27 24.39
N ALA A 462 44.33 8.52 23.93
CA ALA A 462 45.45 9.10 23.19
C ALA A 462 46.65 9.42 24.10
N ASP A 463 46.37 9.65 25.38
CA ASP A 463 47.17 10.52 26.23
C ASP A 463 47.16 9.92 27.66
N SER A 464 48.31 9.51 28.18
CA SER A 464 48.41 9.00 29.56
C SER A 464 48.36 10.13 30.59
N ASP A 465 47.64 9.95 31.70
CA ASP A 465 47.71 10.78 32.89
C ASP A 465 48.95 10.42 33.75
N PRO A 466 49.99 11.28 33.80
CA PRO A 466 51.15 11.01 34.64
C PRO A 466 50.77 11.06 36.13
N ILE A 467 51.19 10.07 36.92
CA ILE A 467 50.95 10.00 38.37
C ILE A 467 51.31 11.35 39.06
N GLY A 468 50.30 12.03 39.61
CA GLY A 468 50.42 13.35 40.25
C GLY A 468 50.30 14.56 39.31
N GLY A 469 49.87 14.34 38.06
CA GLY A 469 49.61 15.32 37.00
C GLY A 469 48.23 15.97 37.04
N GLN A 470 47.86 16.66 35.95
CA GLN A 470 46.50 17.18 35.78
C GLN A 470 45.61 16.09 35.17
N ASP A 471 44.52 15.79 35.87
CA ASP A 471 43.43 14.93 35.42
C ASP A 471 42.98 15.33 33.99
N ARG A 472 42.99 14.34 33.09
CA ARG A 472 42.77 14.47 31.65
C ARG A 472 41.36 14.00 31.32
N GLY A 473 40.61 14.81 30.59
CA GLY A 473 39.18 14.58 30.46
C GLY A 473 38.55 15.00 29.15
N ASN A 474 37.24 14.81 28.95
CA ASN A 474 36.29 14.19 29.90
C ASN A 474 36.17 12.68 29.67
N GLY A 475 35.88 12.28 28.43
CA GLY A 475 35.73 10.89 28.03
C GLY A 475 34.93 10.82 26.72
N PHE A 476 34.34 9.66 26.44
CA PHE A 476 33.46 9.48 25.28
C PHE A 476 32.21 8.67 25.63
N THR A 477 31.23 8.69 24.73
CA THR A 477 30.04 7.84 24.87
C THR A 477 29.72 7.10 23.57
N LEU A 478 29.08 5.92 23.73
CA LEU A 478 28.29 5.30 22.67
C LEU A 478 26.82 5.70 22.90
N SER A 479 26.28 6.54 22.02
CA SER A 479 24.93 7.07 22.12
C SER A 479 23.98 6.34 21.17
N PHE A 480 22.77 6.11 21.65
CA PHE A 480 21.62 5.61 20.91
C PHE A 480 20.49 6.64 21.00
N LEU A 481 19.99 7.06 19.85
CA LEU A 481 18.99 8.13 19.72
C LEU A 481 17.74 7.54 19.10
N ARG A 482 16.57 8.11 19.41
CA ARG A 482 15.29 7.82 18.74
C ARG A 482 15.41 7.80 17.20
N GLY A 483 14.66 6.92 16.54
CA GLY A 483 14.74 6.68 15.09
C GLY A 483 13.71 7.42 14.25
N ASP A 484 12.66 7.96 14.88
CA ASP A 484 11.46 8.53 14.25
C ASP A 484 11.60 9.99 13.77
N VAL A 485 12.71 10.67 14.08
CA VAL A 485 12.95 12.09 13.71
C VAL A 485 14.07 12.29 12.69
N GLY A 486 14.53 11.22 12.04
CA GLY A 486 15.60 11.25 11.06
C GLY A 486 17.01 11.26 11.67
N ALA A 487 18.04 11.09 10.82
CA ALA A 487 19.42 10.89 11.27
C ALA A 487 20.00 12.13 11.97
N PRO A 488 20.77 11.95 13.06
CA PRO A 488 21.43 13.04 13.76
C PRO A 488 22.49 13.71 12.87
N ASN A 489 22.56 15.04 12.95
CA ASN A 489 23.48 15.86 12.15
C ASN A 489 24.27 16.88 12.99
N ALA A 490 24.28 16.70 14.30
CA ALA A 490 24.87 17.63 15.25
C ALA A 490 25.56 16.89 16.39
N CYS A 491 26.30 17.65 17.18
CA CYS A 491 26.98 17.22 18.39
C CYS A 491 26.64 18.12 19.56
N GLY A 492 26.67 17.55 20.76
CA GLY A 492 26.60 18.28 22.01
C GLY A 492 27.86 19.12 22.28
N THR A 493 27.98 19.60 23.50
CA THR A 493 29.11 20.45 23.91
C THR A 493 30.30 19.61 24.40
N GLN A 494 31.48 20.23 24.44
CA GLN A 494 32.68 19.62 25.02
C GLN A 494 32.46 19.16 26.48
N SER A 495 31.88 20.03 27.33
CA SER A 495 31.59 19.70 28.73
C SER A 495 30.54 18.61 28.90
N TYR A 496 29.84 18.23 27.83
CA TYR A 496 28.82 17.19 27.81
C TYR A 496 29.24 15.96 27.00
N MET A 497 30.55 15.75 26.83
CA MET A 497 31.13 14.64 26.06
C MET A 497 30.58 14.52 24.62
N GLY A 498 30.12 15.62 24.03
CA GLY A 498 29.49 15.61 22.71
C GLY A 498 28.09 15.00 22.66
N VAL A 499 27.51 14.59 23.78
CA VAL A 499 26.15 14.06 23.88
C VAL A 499 25.13 15.15 23.56
N LEU A 500 24.20 14.85 22.65
CA LEU A 500 23.07 15.74 22.37
C LEU A 500 22.17 15.83 23.59
N ASP A 501 21.99 17.04 24.11
CA ASP A 501 21.30 17.25 25.39
C ASP A 501 19.76 17.16 25.25
N ALA A 502 19.08 17.15 26.39
CA ALA A 502 17.61 17.08 26.48
C ALA A 502 16.85 18.23 25.78
N SER A 503 17.51 19.33 25.40
CA SER A 503 16.90 20.42 24.64
C SER A 503 16.81 20.12 23.14
N THR A 504 17.57 19.13 22.66
CA THR A 504 17.57 18.71 21.26
C THR A 504 16.50 17.67 20.98
N LEU A 505 16.05 17.61 19.71
CA LEU A 505 15.05 16.65 19.25
C LEU A 505 15.48 15.19 19.44
N TRP A 506 16.78 14.91 19.35
CA TRP A 506 17.32 13.56 19.53
C TRP A 506 17.66 13.27 21.00
N GLY A 507 18.28 14.22 21.69
CA GLY A 507 18.79 14.00 23.04
C GLY A 507 17.67 13.73 24.04
N ASN A 508 16.51 14.38 23.91
CA ASN A 508 15.40 14.21 24.86
C ASN A 508 14.87 12.76 24.99
N ILE A 509 15.06 11.92 23.99
CA ILE A 509 14.77 10.48 24.00
C ILE A 509 15.99 9.74 23.47
N SER A 510 16.88 9.38 24.39
CA SER A 510 18.16 8.75 24.08
C SER A 510 18.69 7.89 25.21
N LEU A 511 19.65 7.03 24.88
CA LEU A 511 20.51 6.30 25.81
C LEU A 511 21.96 6.64 25.49
N SER A 512 22.78 6.91 26.49
CA SER A 512 24.22 7.17 26.31
C SER A 512 25.03 6.31 27.27
N LEU A 513 25.95 5.53 26.73
CA LEU A 513 26.86 4.69 27.51
C LEU A 513 28.15 5.45 27.68
N GLU A 514 28.31 6.02 28.87
CA GLU A 514 29.42 6.87 29.26
C GLU A 514 30.64 6.04 29.63
N THR A 515 31.79 6.44 29.09
CA THR A 515 33.13 6.07 29.57
C THR A 515 33.82 7.35 30.00
N ASP A 516 33.76 7.62 31.29
CA ASP A 516 34.30 8.82 31.90
C ASP A 516 35.67 8.53 32.50
N VAL A 517 36.62 9.42 32.21
CA VAL A 517 37.98 9.34 32.73
C VAL A 517 38.40 10.63 33.45
N HIS A 518 37.44 11.52 33.72
CA HIS A 518 37.68 12.79 34.36
C HIS A 518 36.84 12.98 35.60
N GLN A 519 37.46 13.50 36.65
CA GLN A 519 36.77 13.83 37.88
C GLN A 519 36.17 15.25 37.81
N ASP A 520 34.84 15.37 37.80
CA ASP A 520 34.14 16.65 37.91
C ASP A 520 33.20 16.72 39.13
N ASN A 521 33.68 17.40 40.19
CA ASN A 521 32.91 17.67 41.40
C ASN A 521 31.61 18.48 41.14
N ALA A 522 31.47 19.18 40.00
CA ALA A 522 30.27 19.93 39.65
C ALA A 522 29.10 19.05 39.16
N ASN A 523 29.37 17.80 38.74
CA ASN A 523 28.37 16.85 38.24
C ASN A 523 27.93 15.82 39.29
N ASN A 524 28.09 16.13 40.58
CA ASN A 524 27.70 15.27 41.71
C ASN A 524 28.40 13.90 41.73
N GLU A 525 29.57 13.78 41.12
CA GLU A 525 30.45 12.61 41.25
C GLU A 525 30.92 12.49 42.71
N PRO A 526 30.81 11.32 43.36
CA PRO A 526 31.10 11.18 44.78
C PRO A 526 32.57 11.48 45.09
N ASN A 527 32.81 12.34 46.07
CA ASN A 527 34.12 12.84 46.51
C ASN A 527 35.26 11.80 46.49
N GLY A 528 36.32 12.05 45.70
CA GLY A 528 37.54 11.21 45.57
C GLY A 528 37.48 10.16 44.46
N THR A 529 36.80 10.48 43.36
CA THR A 529 36.22 9.58 42.37
C THR A 529 37.21 9.07 41.32
N ALA A 530 36.99 7.84 40.90
CA ALA A 530 37.78 7.11 39.92
C ALA A 530 37.04 7.01 38.59
N ASN A 531 37.78 7.00 37.47
CA ASN A 531 37.30 6.75 36.11
C ASN A 531 36.24 5.62 36.08
N HIS A 532 35.15 5.77 35.33
CA HIS A 532 33.99 4.86 35.41
C HIS A 532 33.24 4.65 34.09
N THR A 533 32.40 3.61 34.07
CA THR A 533 31.34 3.42 33.06
C THR A 533 29.97 3.76 33.65
N ALA A 534 29.10 4.41 32.89
CA ALA A 534 27.72 4.64 33.33
C ALA A 534 26.68 4.52 32.20
N ILE A 535 25.45 4.17 32.56
CA ILE A 535 24.31 4.10 31.64
C ILE A 535 23.41 5.30 31.88
N MET A 536 23.41 6.24 30.94
CA MET A 536 22.72 7.53 31.01
C MET A 536 21.55 7.58 30.01
N ALA A 537 20.57 8.46 30.24
CA ALA A 537 19.38 8.55 29.42
C ALA A 537 18.92 10.00 29.19
N ASN A 538 18.06 10.20 28.19
CA ASN A 538 17.36 11.44 27.88
C ASN A 538 18.28 12.66 27.74
N GLY A 539 19.46 12.45 27.12
CA GLY A 539 20.38 13.54 26.81
C GLY A 539 20.86 14.22 28.08
N ASN A 540 20.92 13.47 29.17
CA ASN A 540 21.45 13.92 30.43
C ASN A 540 22.59 13.00 30.86
N ILE A 541 23.78 13.54 31.12
CA ILE A 541 24.94 12.79 31.65
C ILE A 541 25.32 13.23 33.08
N THR A 542 24.50 14.07 33.71
CA THR A 542 24.70 14.45 35.11
C THR A 542 24.13 13.37 36.03
N HIS A 543 25.00 12.84 36.92
CA HIS A 543 24.65 11.82 37.91
C HIS A 543 23.69 12.40 38.96
N SER A 544 22.43 12.01 38.89
CA SER A 544 21.36 12.58 39.72
C SER A 544 20.30 11.54 40.07
N ALA A 545 19.53 11.75 41.13
CA ALA A 545 18.48 10.81 41.52
C ALA A 545 17.46 10.53 40.39
N THR A 546 17.21 11.52 39.53
CA THR A 546 16.25 11.45 38.42
C THR A 546 16.81 10.77 37.17
N ASN A 547 18.12 10.86 36.93
CA ASN A 547 18.75 10.34 35.72
C ASN A 547 19.71 9.17 36.00
N GLY A 548 19.61 8.61 37.20
CA GLY A 548 20.52 7.60 37.71
C GLY A 548 21.63 8.26 38.52
N ASN A 549 21.63 8.07 39.84
CA ASN A 549 22.85 8.29 40.62
C ASN A 549 23.85 7.18 40.23
N LEU A 550 25.14 7.36 40.50
CA LEU A 550 26.16 6.37 40.13
C LEU A 550 25.77 4.94 40.55
N THR A 551 25.17 4.75 41.73
CA THR A 551 24.68 3.44 42.19
C THR A 551 23.65 2.79 41.27
N SER A 552 22.73 3.57 40.71
CA SER A 552 21.65 3.11 39.81
C SER A 552 21.99 3.18 38.32
N ALA A 553 22.94 4.03 37.94
CA ALA A 553 23.61 3.98 36.64
C ALA A 553 24.57 2.78 36.56
N CYS A 554 24.98 2.29 37.72
CA CYS A 554 25.72 1.05 37.91
C CYS A 554 24.84 -0.15 38.24
N ASN A 555 25.48 -1.33 38.24
CA ASN A 555 24.89 -2.61 38.64
C ASN A 555 24.60 -2.66 40.16
N GLY A 556 23.80 -1.72 40.67
CA GLY A 556 23.29 -1.64 42.04
C GLY A 556 24.25 -1.08 43.10
N THR A 557 25.52 -0.81 42.77
CA THR A 557 26.52 -0.19 43.67
C THR A 557 27.45 0.73 42.89
N ALA A 558 27.81 1.89 43.45
CA ALA A 558 28.75 2.82 42.81
C ALA A 558 30.14 2.17 42.56
N GLN A 559 30.57 1.26 43.42
CA GLN A 559 31.82 0.50 43.26
C GLN A 559 31.84 -0.40 42.00
N GLY A 560 30.66 -0.81 41.50
CA GLY A 560 30.55 -1.81 40.43
C GLY A 560 31.08 -1.36 39.06
N CYS A 561 31.06 -0.05 38.79
CA CYS A 561 31.51 0.51 37.51
C CYS A 561 32.81 1.31 37.56
N LEU A 562 33.45 1.41 38.73
CA LEU A 562 34.74 2.07 38.82
C LEU A 562 35.80 1.21 38.10
N TYR A 563 36.64 1.88 37.32
CA TYR A 563 37.78 1.24 36.70
C TYR A 563 38.89 0.96 37.70
N THR A 564 39.72 -0.01 37.35
CA THR A 564 40.90 -0.39 38.13
C THR A 564 42.07 -0.53 37.16
N PRO A 565 43.19 0.16 37.40
CA PRO A 565 43.48 1.01 38.56
C PRO A 565 42.71 2.34 38.53
N ALA A 566 42.44 2.91 39.72
CA ALA A 566 41.72 4.18 39.83
C ALA A 566 42.57 5.34 39.31
N ASN A 567 41.95 6.26 38.55
CA ASN A 567 42.57 7.47 37.97
C ASN A 567 43.77 7.22 37.05
N THR A 568 43.97 5.96 36.65
CA THR A 568 44.99 5.58 35.67
C THR A 568 44.45 4.42 34.82
N PHE A 569 43.20 4.50 34.40
CA PHE A 569 42.58 3.46 33.58
C PHE A 569 43.17 3.48 32.18
N GLU A 570 43.39 4.68 31.64
CA GLU A 570 43.85 4.95 30.29
C GLU A 570 45.25 4.43 29.98
N GLU A 571 46.05 4.11 31.00
CA GLU A 571 47.41 3.58 30.90
C GLU A 571 47.50 2.08 31.14
N SER A 572 46.41 1.44 31.56
CA SER A 572 46.39 0.05 32.00
C SER A 572 45.23 -0.74 31.40
N PRO A 573 45.48 -1.85 30.71
CA PRO A 573 46.74 -2.59 30.66
C PRO A 573 47.79 -1.92 29.77
N THR A 574 49.04 -2.38 29.79
CA THR A 574 50.06 -1.96 28.80
C THR A 574 50.26 -3.07 27.78
N PRO A 575 49.96 -2.87 26.48
CA PRO A 575 49.49 -1.63 25.84
C PRO A 575 48.04 -1.26 26.21
N PRO A 576 47.68 0.05 26.20
CA PRO A 576 46.40 0.61 26.68
C PRO A 576 45.24 0.34 25.71
N ASN A 577 45.00 -0.93 25.45
CA ASN A 577 43.89 -1.39 24.64
C ASN A 577 42.78 -1.86 25.56
N HIS A 578 41.64 -1.19 25.44
CA HIS A 578 40.43 -1.54 26.16
C HIS A 578 39.39 -2.07 25.20
N ASN A 579 38.43 -2.81 25.75
CA ASN A 579 37.26 -3.23 25.01
C ASN A 579 35.98 -2.97 25.80
N GLN A 580 34.88 -2.85 25.07
CA GLN A 580 33.55 -2.80 25.64
C GLN A 580 32.62 -3.75 24.91
N ARG A 581 31.89 -4.54 25.71
CA ARG A 581 30.75 -5.34 25.30
C ARG A 581 29.49 -4.70 25.87
N ILE A 582 28.50 -4.48 25.01
CA ILE A 582 27.22 -3.87 25.34
C ILE A 582 26.09 -4.81 24.93
N GLU A 583 25.07 -4.91 25.76
CA GLU A 583 23.81 -5.56 25.40
C GLU A 583 22.61 -4.75 25.86
N ILE A 584 21.62 -4.59 24.98
CA ILE A 584 20.32 -3.98 25.26
C ILE A 584 19.25 -5.01 24.93
N HIS A 585 18.58 -5.49 25.96
CA HIS A 585 17.51 -6.48 25.87
C HIS A 585 16.18 -5.75 26.04
N THR A 586 15.38 -5.66 24.98
CA THR A 586 14.03 -5.10 25.06
C THR A 586 13.02 -6.14 25.54
N GLY A 587 11.77 -5.73 25.74
CA GLY A 587 10.68 -6.65 26.07
C GLY A 587 10.44 -6.82 27.58
N TYR A 588 10.75 -5.80 28.39
CA TYR A 588 10.42 -5.76 29.82
C TYR A 588 9.28 -4.77 30.10
N ASN A 589 8.55 -4.97 31.20
CA ASN A 589 7.39 -4.14 31.59
C ASN A 589 7.63 -3.29 32.86
N ASP A 590 8.77 -3.44 33.52
CA ASP A 590 9.01 -2.91 34.85
C ASP A 590 10.43 -2.33 34.97
N ALA A 591 10.61 -1.37 35.88
CA ALA A 591 11.88 -0.68 36.12
C ALA A 591 12.97 -1.55 36.76
N THR A 592 12.69 -2.82 37.04
CA THR A 592 13.66 -3.80 37.52
C THR A 592 14.04 -4.82 36.44
N CYS A 593 13.38 -4.77 35.28
CA CYS A 593 13.47 -5.75 34.20
C CYS A 593 13.29 -7.19 34.73
N SER A 594 12.32 -7.39 35.63
CA SER A 594 12.07 -8.67 36.29
C SER A 594 11.04 -9.54 35.58
N SER A 595 10.17 -8.91 34.78
CA SER A 595 9.12 -9.61 34.03
C SER A 595 9.00 -9.13 32.59
N ALA A 596 8.56 -10.05 31.73
CA ALA A 596 8.40 -9.80 30.30
C ALA A 596 7.19 -8.89 30.03
N GLY A 597 7.32 -8.04 29.03
CA GLY A 597 6.25 -7.19 28.48
C GLY A 597 6.81 -6.11 27.57
N ALA A 598 6.34 -4.86 27.66
CA ALA A 598 6.77 -3.78 26.77
C ALA A 598 7.00 -2.47 27.54
N GLY A 599 7.92 -1.64 27.03
CA GLY A 599 8.21 -0.30 27.55
C GLY A 599 9.46 -0.16 28.43
N TYR A 600 10.22 -1.24 28.66
CA TYR A 600 11.51 -1.20 29.34
C TYR A 600 12.57 -2.05 28.61
N ALA A 601 13.83 -1.66 28.79
CA ALA A 601 15.00 -2.40 28.30
C ALA A 601 16.03 -2.60 29.41
N GLN A 602 16.60 -3.81 29.47
CA GLN A 602 17.74 -4.15 30.31
C GLN A 602 19.03 -3.86 29.55
N ILE A 603 19.84 -2.95 30.07
CA ILE A 603 21.11 -2.54 29.49
C ILE A 603 22.23 -3.12 30.35
N LYS A 604 23.22 -3.75 29.71
CA LYS A 604 24.39 -4.35 30.36
C LYS A 604 25.66 -3.93 29.63
N VAL A 605 26.67 -3.51 30.37
CA VAL A 605 27.98 -3.10 29.84
C VAL A 605 29.09 -3.82 30.58
N TRP A 606 30.01 -4.41 29.82
CA TRP A 606 31.25 -4.98 30.30
C TRP A 606 32.41 -4.20 29.68
N THR A 607 33.34 -3.77 30.52
CA THR A 607 34.58 -3.12 30.09
C THR A 607 35.76 -4.02 30.47
N ASP A 608 36.74 -4.14 29.57
CA ASP A 608 37.89 -5.04 29.67
C ASP A 608 37.50 -6.49 29.94
N CYS A 609 36.48 -6.97 29.23
CA CYS A 609 36.06 -8.35 29.28
C CYS A 609 36.97 -9.26 28.46
N VAL A 610 37.06 -10.52 28.87
CA VAL A 610 37.83 -11.55 28.19
C VAL A 610 36.91 -12.35 27.27
N SER A 611 37.33 -12.54 26.02
CA SER A 611 36.61 -13.36 25.02
C SER A 611 35.15 -12.93 24.79
N CYS A 612 34.89 -11.61 24.75
CA CYS A 612 33.54 -11.03 24.67
C CYS A 612 33.20 -10.37 23.32
N SER A 613 34.00 -10.59 22.28
CA SER A 613 33.80 -9.94 20.97
C SER A 613 32.61 -10.46 20.16
N GLY A 614 32.14 -11.68 20.41
CA GLY A 614 31.06 -12.29 19.62
C GLY A 614 29.68 -11.67 19.88
N THR A 615 29.05 -11.06 18.87
CA THR A 615 27.74 -10.38 18.96
C THR A 615 26.53 -11.25 18.57
N ALA A 616 26.74 -12.51 18.20
CA ALA A 616 25.67 -13.42 17.77
C ALA A 616 24.82 -13.98 18.91
N SER A 617 25.31 -13.95 20.15
CA SER A 617 24.65 -14.50 21.34
C SER A 617 24.94 -13.66 22.57
N ASP A 618 24.16 -13.87 23.64
CA ASP A 618 24.37 -13.22 24.93
C ASP A 618 25.73 -13.56 25.54
N PHE A 619 26.34 -12.57 26.14
CA PHE A 619 27.56 -12.72 26.90
C PHE A 619 27.23 -13.07 28.36
N VAL A 620 27.65 -14.27 28.78
CA VAL A 620 27.32 -14.83 30.10
C VAL A 620 28.55 -15.22 30.92
N ALA A 621 29.77 -14.98 30.41
CA ALA A 621 31.00 -15.47 31.04
C ALA A 621 31.40 -14.68 32.31
N SER A 622 30.89 -13.46 32.49
CA SER A 622 31.10 -12.66 33.70
C SER A 622 29.93 -11.73 33.97
N SER A 623 29.82 -11.20 35.19
CA SER A 623 28.85 -10.16 35.50
C SER A 623 29.20 -8.83 34.82
N PRO A 624 28.21 -8.04 34.39
CA PRO A 624 28.44 -6.72 33.81
C PRO A 624 28.98 -5.75 34.86
N LYS A 625 29.81 -4.80 34.40
CA LYS A 625 30.32 -3.67 35.19
C LYS A 625 29.21 -2.67 35.49
N ALA A 626 28.45 -2.30 34.45
CA ALA A 626 27.26 -1.47 34.57
C ALA A 626 26.02 -2.25 34.10
N GLY A 627 24.92 -2.12 34.83
CA GLY A 627 23.65 -2.77 34.50
C GLY A 627 22.50 -1.91 34.98
N ARG A 628 21.58 -1.56 34.09
CA ARG A 628 20.45 -0.69 34.41
C ARG A 628 19.23 -1.10 33.60
N CYS A 629 18.06 -1.09 34.22
CA CYS A 629 16.79 -1.18 33.52
C CYS A 629 16.27 0.24 33.27
N VAL A 630 15.93 0.55 32.01
CA VAL A 630 15.53 1.90 31.60
C VAL A 630 14.20 1.82 30.86
N ALA A 631 13.30 2.78 31.12
CA ALA A 631 12.08 2.92 30.34
C ALA A 631 12.46 3.24 28.88
N LEU A 632 11.89 2.49 27.94
CA LEU A 632 12.14 2.63 26.52
C LEU A 632 10.89 3.20 25.86
N ASP A 633 11.00 4.41 25.32
CA ASP A 633 9.94 5.06 24.56
C ASP A 633 9.81 4.39 23.18
N ALA A 634 8.59 4.29 22.65
CA ALA A 634 8.32 3.71 21.33
C ALA A 634 9.03 4.45 20.18
N SER A 635 9.41 5.72 20.40
CA SER A 635 10.27 6.47 19.47
C SER A 635 11.65 5.82 19.27
N MET A 636 12.05 4.89 20.17
CA MET A 636 13.27 4.09 20.09
C MET A 636 13.05 2.68 19.52
N ASP A 637 11.87 2.37 18.95
CA ASP A 637 11.59 1.10 18.24
C ASP A 637 12.56 0.89 17.06
N SER A 638 13.10 1.99 16.53
CA SER A 638 14.34 2.02 15.77
C SER A 638 15.25 3.11 16.35
N ILE A 639 16.56 2.95 16.18
CA ILE A 639 17.56 3.85 16.77
C ILE A 639 18.60 4.29 15.75
N TYR A 640 19.06 5.53 15.85
CA TYR A 640 20.37 5.91 15.34
C TYR A 640 21.42 5.68 16.44
N PHE A 641 22.66 5.39 16.04
CA PHE A 641 23.73 5.24 17.00
C PHE A 641 25.03 5.83 16.49
N GLY A 642 25.94 6.13 17.42
CA GLY A 642 27.25 6.64 17.09
C GLY A 642 28.07 7.00 18.32
N PHE A 643 29.30 7.39 18.06
CA PHE A 643 30.24 7.77 19.09
C PHE A 643 30.20 9.28 19.28
N THR A 644 30.24 9.74 20.52
CA THR A 644 30.38 11.16 20.86
C THR A 644 31.54 11.36 21.83
N GLY A 645 32.23 12.48 21.72
CA GLY A 645 33.31 12.84 22.64
C GLY A 645 33.48 14.34 22.77
N GLY A 646 34.02 14.78 23.90
CA GLY A 646 34.17 16.19 24.26
C GLY A 646 35.42 16.42 25.08
N PHE A 647 36.59 16.10 24.51
CA PHE A 647 37.84 16.14 25.26
C PHE A 647 38.36 17.56 25.46
N ARG A 648 38.89 17.79 26.68
CA ARG A 648 39.58 19.00 27.12
C ARG A 648 40.85 19.21 26.29
N SER A 649 41.35 20.43 26.28
CA SER A 649 42.56 20.84 25.57
C SER A 649 43.63 21.36 26.52
N GLY A 650 44.89 21.42 26.08
CA GLY A 650 45.97 21.98 26.88
C GLY A 650 46.51 20.97 27.88
N ALA A 651 46.70 21.36 29.14
CA ALA A 651 47.32 20.49 30.15
C ALA A 651 46.44 19.30 30.58
N SER A 652 45.12 19.40 30.41
CA SER A 652 44.14 18.30 30.61
C SER A 652 43.72 17.62 29.30
N SER A 653 44.55 17.73 28.25
CA SER A 653 44.27 17.13 26.93
C SER A 653 44.08 15.63 27.01
N GLN A 654 43.05 15.12 26.32
CA GLN A 654 42.79 13.69 26.16
C GLN A 654 42.17 13.42 24.79
N GLY A 655 42.14 12.17 24.35
CA GLY A 655 41.41 11.78 23.14
C GLY A 655 41.13 10.29 23.16
N VAL A 656 40.27 9.80 22.27
CA VAL A 656 40.03 8.37 22.12
C VAL A 656 40.11 7.96 20.67
N THR A 657 40.71 6.80 20.41
CA THR A 657 40.63 6.12 19.11
C THR A 657 39.82 4.85 19.26
N ILE A 658 38.76 4.72 18.48
CA ILE A 658 37.81 3.60 18.48
C ILE A 658 38.00 2.77 17.21
N ARG A 659 37.95 1.45 17.36
CA ARG A 659 38.10 0.46 16.28
C ARG A 659 37.27 -0.79 16.52
N ASN A 660 37.21 -1.67 15.52
CA ASN A 660 36.58 -2.99 15.62
C ASN A 660 35.13 -2.98 16.13
N LEU A 661 34.35 -1.95 15.78
CA LEU A 661 32.93 -1.95 16.08
C LEU A 661 32.25 -3.14 15.37
N ASP A 662 31.49 -3.90 16.13
CA ASP A 662 30.50 -4.87 15.66
C ASP A 662 29.22 -4.64 16.47
N LEU A 663 28.16 -4.18 15.81
CA LEU A 663 26.84 -3.99 16.40
C LEU A 663 25.83 -4.87 15.68
N ARG A 664 25.03 -5.60 16.44
CA ARG A 664 24.06 -6.55 15.91
C ARG A 664 22.73 -6.48 16.65
N THR A 665 21.63 -6.39 15.91
CA THR A 665 20.26 -6.48 16.47
C THR A 665 19.53 -7.70 15.91
N GLN A 666 18.94 -8.52 16.78
CA GLN A 666 18.27 -9.78 16.38
C GLN A 666 17.07 -10.12 17.25
#